data_AF-A0AAU6SC92-F1
#
_entry.id   AF-A0AAU6SC92-F1
#
_cell.length_a   1.000
_cell.length_b   1.000
_cell.length_c   1.000
_cell.angle_alpha   90.00
_cell.angle_beta   90.00
_cell.angle_gamma   90.00
#
_symmetry.space_group_name_H-M   'P 1'
#
loop_
_entity.id
_entity.type
_entity.pdbx_description
1 polymer ?
#
loop_
_entity_poly.entity_id
_entity_poly.type
_entity_poly.pdbx_seq_one_letter_code
_entity_poly.pdbx_strand_id
1 'polypeptide(L)'
;MTDLSFRIFDGDHSRDAAEQLRLQECATEPIRSIGRIQSHGILFGVDEPTGVVVVASENVEHWLCRDLREAGSDKLTWAIGEGVAVDPVRADFEGRAYDVIAHRGTTPLLLELEPVVPDLDYVRTGVVSAIQRLSGVSDPDELRRRAAREIKDITGFDRVMCYQFHEDGHGQIVADEREPDMEPYFGLHFPASDIPSQARALYIEKRSRVIADTDDPGLALHTLLPEVAPADLGITELRAVSPHHLQFMRNMGQASTVSFGIVIDDHLVGMFTCAHRTPRRIPVLLRRALEVMASQVGTQLAAAQQIHRLRRQLEARERRISIIAPLYSRGDVGDVLMSGARTVLDVVPADGALLRIGDLVHTVGVVPPADRLFAVVDELEVGRFVWEALPLERPELAVEIPDVTGLLIVPLGGEGDLLVFVRSEVARSVDWLGDQRAENRDHPLSPRRSFSAWRESVTGRSLPWGEHAQDAFELGVEIRSAMAARTQAELAELALRDPLTGLHNRRFLDDRLEELLQNSDKPLAVVFLDLDDFKAVNDTYGHEMGDAVLAAIGRRLSGVARGSDAVVRLGGDEFVMVCVGAGAAEAAAIAGRAAAAIREPIVVRGTEISVNASAGMVATERGGSPGELLDAADAAMYRAKRDGGGRVSA
;
A
#
# COMPACT_ATOMS: atom_id res chain seq x y z
N MET A 1 -8.03 11.03 9.53
CA MET A 1 -7.24 12.14 8.93
C MET A 1 -6.29 12.67 9.98
N THR A 2 -5.10 12.09 10.02
CA THR A 2 -3.89 12.80 10.44
C THR A 2 -2.84 12.30 9.46
N ASP A 3 -2.41 13.25 8.64
CA ASP A 3 -1.42 13.15 7.59
C ASP A 3 -0.11 12.68 8.22
N LEU A 4 0.11 11.36 8.27
CA LEU A 4 1.42 10.84 8.60
C LEU A 4 2.23 10.97 7.32
N SER A 5 2.92 12.09 7.20
CA SER A 5 4.05 12.29 6.31
C SER A 5 5.19 11.36 6.76
N PHE A 6 4.95 10.06 6.66
CA PHE A 6 5.98 9.07 6.74
C PHE A 6 6.92 9.39 5.58
N ARG A 7 8.21 9.62 5.88
CA ARG A 7 9.27 9.46 4.90
C ARG A 7 9.32 7.98 4.54
N ILE A 8 8.32 7.53 3.78
CA ILE A 8 8.33 6.25 3.08
C ILE A 8 9.47 6.38 2.06
N PHE A 9 10.22 5.30 1.95
CA PHE A 9 11.33 5.15 1.02
C PHE A 9 10.97 5.69 -0.38
N ASP A 10 11.68 6.74 -0.79
CA ASP A 10 11.45 7.47 -2.04
C ASP A 10 12.36 6.96 -3.17
N GLY A 11 12.54 5.64 -3.27
CA GLY A 11 13.13 4.96 -4.44
C GLY A 11 14.50 5.47 -4.93
N ASP A 12 15.53 4.66 -4.69
CA ASP A 12 16.77 4.58 -5.48
C ASP A 12 17.51 5.90 -5.86
N HIS A 13 18.08 6.61 -4.87
CA HIS A 13 19.04 7.69 -5.15
C HIS A 13 20.49 7.21 -5.41
N SER A 14 20.80 5.92 -5.20
CA SER A 14 22.21 5.47 -5.19
C SER A 14 22.72 4.90 -6.52
N ARG A 15 21.98 4.99 -7.62
CA ARG A 15 22.39 4.54 -8.95
C ARG A 15 22.18 5.67 -9.94
N ASP A 16 23.17 6.26 -10.59
CA ASP A 16 24.60 6.05 -10.77
C ASP A 16 25.07 7.44 -11.22
N ALA A 17 26.07 8.07 -10.60
CA ALA A 17 26.40 9.47 -10.90
C ALA A 17 26.62 9.71 -12.41
N ALA A 18 27.07 8.69 -13.13
CA ALA A 18 27.18 8.67 -14.59
C ALA A 18 25.82 8.61 -15.33
N GLU A 19 24.84 7.86 -14.83
CA GLU A 19 23.46 7.86 -15.35
C GLU A 19 22.77 9.21 -15.08
N GLN A 20 22.97 9.78 -13.89
CA GLN A 20 22.39 11.07 -13.52
C GLN A 20 22.97 12.21 -14.37
N LEU A 21 24.29 12.19 -14.63
CA LEU A 21 24.94 13.12 -15.56
C LEU A 21 24.37 12.97 -16.98
N ARG A 22 24.20 11.74 -17.47
CA ARG A 22 23.59 11.48 -18.78
C ARG A 22 22.16 12.04 -18.87
N LEU A 23 21.35 11.85 -17.84
CA LEU A 23 20.00 12.40 -17.78
C LEU A 23 20.00 13.93 -17.84
N GLN A 24 20.92 14.58 -17.12
CA GLN A 24 21.07 16.05 -17.13
C GLN A 24 21.46 16.56 -18.50
N GLU A 25 22.45 15.94 -19.15
CA GLU A 25 22.91 16.37 -20.48
C GLU A 25 21.87 16.08 -21.57
N CYS A 26 21.25 14.89 -21.56
CA CYS A 26 20.15 14.55 -22.48
C CYS A 26 18.96 15.50 -22.34
N ALA A 27 18.73 16.09 -21.16
CA ALA A 27 17.66 17.07 -20.94
C ALA A 27 17.94 18.44 -21.57
N THR A 28 19.18 18.73 -21.98
CA THR A 28 19.54 20.00 -22.63
C THR A 28 19.28 20.02 -24.14
N GLU A 29 19.10 18.85 -24.77
CA GLU A 29 18.85 18.77 -26.21
C GLU A 29 17.44 19.32 -26.54
N PRO A 30 17.31 20.32 -27.42
CA PRO A 30 16.03 20.96 -27.73
C PRO A 30 15.19 20.11 -28.71
N ILE A 31 14.78 18.91 -28.26
CA ILE A 31 14.09 17.93 -29.11
C ILE A 31 12.72 18.41 -29.61
N ARG A 32 12.12 19.41 -28.96
CA ARG A 32 10.85 20.06 -29.36
C ARG A 32 11.04 21.05 -30.52
N SER A 33 12.15 21.78 -30.53
CA SER A 33 12.44 22.87 -31.45
C SER A 33 13.65 22.57 -32.35
N ILE A 34 13.82 21.30 -32.72
CA ILE A 34 14.95 20.79 -33.52
C ILE A 34 15.07 21.45 -34.91
N GLY A 35 14.06 22.21 -35.35
CA GLY A 35 14.09 22.99 -36.59
C GLY A 35 14.12 22.13 -37.86
N ARG A 36 13.80 20.84 -37.75
CA ARG A 36 13.83 19.87 -38.85
C ARG A 36 12.65 18.91 -38.77
N ILE A 37 12.27 18.36 -39.92
CA ILE A 37 11.27 17.30 -40.05
C ILE A 37 11.87 16.07 -40.75
N GLN A 38 11.24 14.91 -40.65
CA GLN A 38 11.54 13.73 -41.47
C GLN A 38 11.17 14.00 -42.93
N SER A 39 11.99 13.52 -43.85
CA SER A 39 11.94 13.85 -45.28
C SER A 39 10.77 13.23 -46.04
N HIS A 40 9.99 12.38 -45.38
CA HIS A 40 8.90 11.65 -46.01
C HIS A 40 7.58 12.43 -46.10
N GLY A 41 7.55 13.67 -45.62
CA GLY A 41 6.38 14.56 -45.64
C GLY A 41 6.76 16.03 -45.84
N ILE A 42 5.80 16.91 -45.63
CA ILE A 42 5.91 18.35 -45.77
C ILE A 42 5.34 19.02 -44.52
N LEU A 43 5.92 20.15 -44.10
CA LEU A 43 5.38 20.98 -43.03
C LEU A 43 5.27 22.45 -43.46
N PHE A 44 4.11 23.03 -43.19
CA PHE A 44 3.85 24.48 -43.27
C PHE A 44 3.52 25.04 -41.89
N GLY A 45 3.95 26.26 -41.61
CA GLY A 45 3.40 27.12 -40.58
C GLY A 45 2.72 28.29 -41.26
N VAL A 46 1.41 28.40 -41.10
CA VAL A 46 0.56 29.38 -41.77
C VAL A 46 0.09 30.42 -40.76
N ASP A 47 0.21 31.69 -41.12
CA ASP A 47 -0.48 32.76 -40.41
C ASP A 47 -1.99 32.64 -40.71
N GLU A 48 -2.74 32.14 -39.73
CA GLU A 48 -4.14 31.74 -39.90
C GLU A 48 -5.06 32.86 -40.44
N PRO A 49 -4.94 34.13 -39.99
CA PRO A 49 -5.76 35.22 -40.53
C PRO A 49 -5.49 35.51 -42.01
N THR A 50 -4.22 35.49 -42.42
CA THR A 50 -3.84 35.88 -43.78
C THR A 50 -3.74 34.71 -44.76
N GLY A 51 -3.59 33.47 -44.27
CA GLY A 51 -3.30 32.29 -45.10
C GLY A 51 -1.84 32.22 -45.58
N VAL A 52 -1.00 33.18 -45.18
CA VAL A 52 0.38 33.31 -45.65
C VAL A 52 1.30 32.32 -44.92
N VAL A 53 2.14 31.63 -45.67
CA VAL A 53 3.14 30.71 -45.13
C VAL A 53 4.31 31.49 -44.53
N VAL A 54 4.55 31.27 -43.23
CA VAL A 54 5.64 31.86 -42.44
C VAL A 54 6.68 30.84 -41.98
N VAL A 55 6.36 29.54 -42.05
CA VAL A 55 7.30 28.42 -41.88
C VAL A 55 7.08 27.42 -43.02
N ALA A 56 8.14 26.89 -43.61
CA ALA A 56 8.06 25.88 -44.65
C ALA A 56 9.23 24.90 -44.51
N SER A 57 8.99 23.61 -44.71
CA SER A 57 10.08 22.64 -44.89
C SER A 57 10.81 22.87 -46.21
N GLU A 58 12.10 22.51 -46.24
CA GLU A 58 13.02 22.72 -47.37
C GLU A 58 12.43 22.30 -48.73
N ASN A 59 11.68 21.20 -48.78
CA ASN A 59 11.05 20.68 -49.99
C ASN A 59 9.89 21.53 -50.54
N VAL A 60 9.42 22.53 -49.80
CA VAL A 60 8.34 23.46 -50.20
C VAL A 60 8.67 24.90 -49.84
N GLU A 61 9.95 25.23 -49.67
CA GLU A 61 10.40 26.57 -49.27
C GLU A 61 9.94 27.68 -50.22
N HIS A 62 9.68 27.35 -51.49
CA HIS A 62 9.18 28.28 -52.51
C HIS A 62 7.79 28.85 -52.20
N TRP A 63 7.07 28.28 -51.23
CA TRP A 63 5.79 28.77 -50.73
C TRP A 63 5.92 29.83 -49.62
N LEU A 64 7.12 30.08 -49.06
CA LEU A 64 7.31 31.14 -48.07
C LEU A 64 6.80 32.49 -48.59
N CYS A 65 6.13 33.25 -47.72
CA CYS A 65 5.49 34.53 -48.03
C CYS A 65 4.35 34.46 -49.07
N ARG A 66 3.82 33.27 -49.38
CA ARG A 66 2.67 33.10 -50.28
C ARG A 66 1.45 32.61 -49.52
N ASP A 67 0.27 32.91 -50.05
CA ASP A 67 -0.99 32.41 -49.50
C ASP A 67 -1.19 30.95 -49.93
N LEU A 68 -1.18 30.02 -48.98
CA LEU A 68 -1.30 28.59 -49.27
C LEU A 68 -2.66 28.21 -49.91
N ARG A 69 -3.68 29.06 -49.77
CA ARG A 69 -5.00 28.86 -50.41
C ARG A 69 -4.93 28.98 -51.93
N GLU A 70 -3.89 29.63 -52.45
CA GLU A 70 -3.63 29.73 -53.89
C GLU A 70 -3.15 28.41 -54.51
N ALA A 71 -2.86 27.38 -53.70
CA ALA A 71 -2.49 26.04 -54.17
C ALA A 71 -3.61 25.32 -54.97
N GLY A 72 -4.83 25.87 -54.98
CA GLY A 72 -5.90 25.43 -55.88
C GLY A 72 -6.67 24.19 -55.42
N SER A 73 -6.59 23.83 -54.13
CA SER A 73 -7.24 22.66 -53.55
C SER A 73 -8.25 23.08 -52.49
N ASP A 74 -9.56 22.99 -52.80
CA ASP A 74 -10.65 23.35 -51.87
C ASP A 74 -10.54 22.63 -50.53
N LYS A 75 -10.07 21.37 -50.56
CA LYS A 75 -9.87 20.56 -49.36
C LYS A 75 -8.67 21.01 -48.53
N LEU A 76 -7.59 21.46 -49.17
CA LEU A 76 -6.44 22.03 -48.46
C LEU A 76 -6.83 23.36 -47.81
N THR A 77 -7.55 24.22 -48.55
CA THR A 77 -8.12 25.46 -48.01
C THR A 77 -9.05 25.18 -46.82
N TRP A 78 -9.89 24.16 -46.93
CA TRP A 78 -10.72 23.70 -45.81
C TRP A 78 -9.88 23.20 -44.63
N ALA A 79 -8.83 22.42 -44.85
CA ALA A 79 -7.95 21.94 -43.78
C ALA A 79 -7.27 23.10 -43.04
N ILE A 80 -6.87 24.17 -43.74
CA ILE A 80 -6.33 25.40 -43.14
C ILE A 80 -7.37 26.09 -42.26
N GLY A 81 -8.63 26.19 -42.71
CA GLY A 81 -9.70 26.89 -41.96
C GLY A 81 -10.35 26.09 -40.83
N GLU A 82 -10.62 24.80 -41.07
CA GLU A 82 -11.46 23.96 -40.21
C GLU A 82 -10.82 22.61 -39.82
N GLY A 83 -9.71 22.22 -40.44
CA GLY A 83 -9.04 20.93 -40.17
C GLY A 83 -8.53 20.78 -38.73
N VAL A 84 -8.41 19.53 -38.27
CA VAL A 84 -7.90 19.14 -36.94
C VAL A 84 -6.96 17.93 -37.02
N ALA A 85 -6.01 17.82 -36.09
CA ALA A 85 -4.93 16.83 -36.17
C ALA A 85 -5.37 15.37 -35.97
N VAL A 86 -6.54 15.15 -35.37
CA VAL A 86 -7.07 13.80 -35.10
C VAL A 86 -7.74 13.17 -36.32
N ASP A 87 -8.23 13.99 -37.24
CA ASP A 87 -8.96 13.55 -38.43
C ASP A 87 -8.34 14.18 -39.70
N PRO A 88 -7.33 13.52 -40.29
CA PRO A 88 -6.61 14.05 -41.43
C PRO A 88 -7.51 14.21 -42.66
N VAL A 89 -7.31 15.31 -43.38
CA VAL A 89 -8.09 15.66 -44.58
C VAL A 89 -7.33 15.21 -45.81
N ARG A 90 -7.93 14.36 -46.64
CA ARG A 90 -7.29 13.98 -47.91
C ARG A 90 -7.42 15.10 -48.93
N ALA A 91 -6.31 15.74 -49.28
CA ALA A 91 -6.27 16.83 -50.24
C ALA A 91 -5.16 16.63 -51.28
N ASP A 92 -5.38 17.16 -52.48
CA ASP A 92 -4.34 17.26 -53.50
C ASP A 92 -3.47 18.49 -53.25
N PHE A 93 -2.16 18.33 -53.41
CA PHE A 93 -1.16 19.40 -53.36
C PHE A 93 -0.08 19.11 -54.41
N GLU A 94 0.20 20.08 -55.28
CA GLU A 94 1.18 19.97 -56.38
C GLU A 94 1.09 18.65 -57.19
N GLY A 95 -0.15 18.20 -57.46
CA GLY A 95 -0.42 17.02 -58.29
C GLY A 95 -0.26 15.67 -57.59
N ARG A 96 -0.16 15.63 -56.26
CA ARG A 96 -0.16 14.40 -55.45
C ARG A 96 -1.18 14.49 -54.32
N ALA A 97 -1.71 13.33 -53.92
CA ALA A 97 -2.62 13.22 -52.80
C ALA A 97 -1.86 13.09 -51.47
N TYR A 98 -2.28 13.88 -50.47
CA TYR A 98 -1.74 13.89 -49.13
C TYR A 98 -2.85 13.73 -48.09
N ASP A 99 -2.53 13.12 -46.97
CA ASP A 99 -3.29 13.25 -45.73
C ASP A 99 -2.78 14.51 -45.01
N VAL A 100 -3.64 15.54 -44.93
CA VAL A 100 -3.35 16.85 -44.32
C VAL A 100 -3.73 16.85 -42.85
N ILE A 101 -2.79 17.19 -41.97
CA ILE A 101 -2.94 17.19 -40.52
C ILE A 101 -2.76 18.63 -40.02
N ALA A 102 -3.83 19.24 -39.50
CA ALA A 102 -3.80 20.61 -39.02
C ALA A 102 -3.77 20.67 -37.48
N HIS A 103 -2.73 21.27 -36.92
CA HIS A 103 -2.52 21.38 -35.47
C HIS A 103 -3.10 22.68 -34.93
N ARG A 104 -4.39 22.67 -34.58
CA ARG A 104 -5.06 23.84 -33.99
C ARG A 104 -4.45 24.23 -32.64
N GLY A 105 -4.41 25.53 -32.37
CA GLY A 105 -3.87 26.09 -31.13
C GLY A 105 -2.37 26.36 -31.16
N THR A 106 -1.68 26.08 -32.27
CA THR A 106 -0.31 26.52 -32.49
C THR A 106 -0.27 27.91 -33.12
N THR A 107 0.80 28.66 -32.85
CA THR A 107 1.04 29.96 -33.49
C THR A 107 2.46 29.97 -34.07
N PRO A 108 2.64 29.92 -35.41
CA PRO A 108 1.62 29.86 -36.47
C PRO A 108 0.87 28.52 -36.50
N LEU A 109 -0.21 28.42 -37.28
CA LEU A 109 -0.94 27.17 -37.50
C LEU A 109 -0.02 26.16 -38.22
N LEU A 110 0.33 25.05 -37.56
CA LEU A 110 1.16 24.02 -38.17
C LEU A 110 0.28 23.06 -39.00
N LEU A 111 0.66 22.83 -40.24
CA LEU A 111 0.02 21.93 -41.19
C LEU A 111 1.05 20.92 -41.69
N GLU A 112 0.78 19.64 -41.52
CA GLU A 112 1.62 18.56 -42.05
C GLU A 112 0.91 17.87 -43.21
N LEU A 113 1.66 17.55 -44.26
CA LEU A 113 1.16 16.79 -45.39
C LEU A 113 1.99 15.51 -45.51
N GLU A 114 1.36 14.37 -45.26
CA GLU A 114 1.95 13.05 -45.47
C GLU A 114 1.43 12.44 -46.78
N PRO A 115 2.31 11.98 -47.68
CA PRO A 115 1.88 11.32 -48.91
C PRO A 115 1.00 10.11 -48.58
N VAL A 116 -0.15 10.01 -49.25
CA VAL A 116 -1.04 8.85 -49.07
C VAL A 116 -0.29 7.57 -49.46
N VAL A 117 -0.29 6.59 -48.56
CA VAL A 117 0.27 5.26 -48.85
C VAL A 117 -0.84 4.40 -49.47
N PRO A 118 -0.70 3.95 -50.74
CA PRO A 118 -1.70 3.08 -51.38
C PRO A 118 -1.91 1.76 -50.62
N ASP A 119 -3.08 1.13 -50.81
CA ASP A 119 -3.42 -0.24 -50.37
C ASP A 119 -3.64 -0.51 -48.86
N LEU A 120 -3.66 0.52 -48.00
CA LEU A 120 -3.82 0.35 -46.53
C LEU A 120 -5.15 0.87 -45.93
N ASP A 121 -6.14 1.24 -46.75
CA ASP A 121 -7.41 1.83 -46.29
C ASP A 121 -8.26 0.88 -45.40
N TYR A 122 -8.05 -0.44 -45.48
CA TYR A 122 -8.85 -1.47 -44.78
C TYR A 122 -8.28 -1.97 -43.44
N VAL A 123 -7.10 -1.51 -43.03
CA VAL A 123 -6.43 -2.04 -41.81
C VAL A 123 -7.17 -1.66 -40.51
N ARG A 124 -8.06 -0.64 -40.55
CA ARG A 124 -8.83 -0.16 -39.39
C ARG A 124 -9.75 -1.24 -38.78
N THR A 125 -10.33 -2.11 -39.60
CA THR A 125 -11.20 -3.20 -39.12
C THR A 125 -10.41 -4.24 -38.32
N GLY A 126 -9.13 -4.42 -38.65
CA GLY A 126 -8.20 -5.27 -37.90
C GLY A 126 -8.02 -4.78 -36.47
N VAL A 127 -7.81 -3.47 -36.29
CA VAL A 127 -7.62 -2.85 -34.95
C VAL A 127 -8.87 -2.98 -34.09
N VAL A 128 -10.05 -2.69 -34.64
CA VAL A 128 -11.32 -2.83 -33.89
C VAL A 128 -11.54 -4.28 -33.44
N SER A 129 -11.26 -5.24 -34.33
CA SER A 129 -11.37 -6.67 -34.01
C SER A 129 -10.35 -7.10 -32.94
N ALA A 130 -9.13 -6.55 -32.99
CA ALA A 130 -8.11 -6.80 -31.97
C ALA A 130 -8.54 -6.27 -30.60
N ILE A 131 -9.07 -5.05 -30.53
CA ILE A 131 -9.63 -4.48 -29.30
C ILE A 131 -10.69 -5.40 -28.70
N GLN A 132 -11.63 -5.89 -29.51
CA GLN A 132 -12.68 -6.80 -29.06
C GLN A 132 -12.13 -8.13 -28.52
N ARG A 133 -11.10 -8.70 -29.16
CA ARG A 133 -10.43 -9.93 -28.71
C ARG A 133 -9.67 -9.74 -27.39
N LEU A 134 -9.10 -8.55 -27.16
CA LEU A 134 -8.34 -8.24 -25.97
C LEU A 134 -9.24 -7.96 -24.74
N SER A 135 -10.44 -7.41 -24.92
CA SER A 135 -11.34 -7.01 -23.82
C SER A 135 -11.72 -8.11 -22.82
N GLY A 136 -11.53 -9.39 -23.16
CA GLY A 136 -11.80 -10.53 -22.28
C GLY A 136 -10.59 -11.05 -21.50
N VAL A 137 -9.41 -10.44 -21.66
CA VAL A 137 -8.16 -10.92 -21.06
C VAL A 137 -7.95 -10.25 -19.71
N SER A 138 -7.98 -11.04 -18.64
CA SER A 138 -7.84 -10.54 -17.26
C SER A 138 -6.41 -10.58 -16.74
N ASP A 139 -5.55 -11.44 -17.29
CA ASP A 139 -4.15 -11.57 -16.90
C ASP A 139 -3.30 -10.47 -17.57
N PRO A 140 -2.61 -9.60 -16.81
CA PRO A 140 -1.84 -8.49 -17.37
C PRO A 140 -0.75 -8.92 -18.35
N ASP A 141 -0.06 -10.03 -18.10
CA ASP A 141 1.05 -10.48 -18.94
C ASP A 141 0.55 -11.11 -20.24
N GLU A 142 -0.55 -11.87 -20.17
CA GLU A 142 -1.30 -12.34 -21.33
C GLU A 142 -1.80 -11.16 -22.18
N LEU A 143 -2.35 -10.13 -21.54
CA LEU A 143 -2.89 -8.95 -22.23
C LEU A 143 -1.79 -8.23 -23.02
N ARG A 144 -0.64 -7.96 -22.39
CA ARG A 144 0.51 -7.32 -23.05
C ARG A 144 1.03 -8.14 -24.22
N ARG A 145 1.18 -9.46 -24.04
CA ARG A 145 1.68 -10.36 -25.08
C ARG A 145 0.74 -10.47 -26.27
N ARG A 146 -0.57 -10.64 -26.02
CA ARG A 146 -1.57 -10.65 -27.10
C ARG A 146 -1.65 -9.32 -27.81
N ALA A 147 -1.61 -8.20 -27.08
CA ALA A 147 -1.60 -6.87 -27.69
C ALA A 147 -0.37 -6.66 -28.59
N ALA A 148 0.82 -7.06 -28.13
CA ALA A 148 2.03 -7.00 -28.96
C ALA A 148 1.89 -7.82 -30.26
N ARG A 149 1.30 -9.01 -30.18
CA ARG A 149 1.07 -9.87 -31.35
C ARG A 149 0.08 -9.24 -32.33
N GLU A 150 -1.04 -8.75 -31.84
CA GLU A 150 -2.05 -8.07 -32.65
C GLU A 150 -1.45 -6.84 -33.35
N ILE A 151 -0.66 -6.02 -32.65
CA ILE A 151 0.05 -4.88 -33.26
C ILE A 151 1.03 -5.36 -34.32
N LYS A 152 1.77 -6.45 -34.08
CA LYS A 152 2.69 -7.03 -35.07
C LYS A 152 1.95 -7.48 -36.33
N ASP A 153 0.87 -8.22 -36.18
CA ASP A 153 0.06 -8.75 -37.28
C ASP A 153 -0.59 -7.61 -38.10
N ILE A 154 -1.04 -6.56 -37.44
CA ILE A 154 -1.67 -5.38 -38.06
C ILE A 154 -0.64 -4.52 -38.81
N THR A 155 0.54 -4.31 -38.23
CA THR A 155 1.52 -3.34 -38.74
C THR A 155 2.58 -3.98 -39.66
N GLY A 156 2.82 -5.29 -39.52
CA GLY A 156 3.84 -6.04 -40.24
C GLY A 156 5.28 -5.66 -39.88
N PHE A 157 5.50 -5.09 -38.70
CA PHE A 157 6.86 -4.89 -38.17
C PHE A 157 7.49 -6.24 -37.79
N ASP A 158 8.82 -6.33 -37.81
CA ASP A 158 9.52 -7.59 -37.52
C ASP A 158 9.47 -7.91 -36.02
N ARG A 159 9.33 -6.88 -35.18
CA ARG A 159 9.27 -6.99 -33.73
C ARG A 159 8.30 -5.98 -33.15
N VAL A 160 7.55 -6.40 -32.13
CA VAL A 160 6.77 -5.54 -31.24
C VAL A 160 7.07 -5.92 -29.79
N MET A 161 7.61 -4.96 -29.06
CA MET A 161 7.93 -5.07 -27.64
C MET A 161 6.88 -4.33 -26.83
N CYS A 162 6.50 -4.87 -25.66
CA CYS A 162 5.82 -4.10 -24.62
C CYS A 162 6.85 -3.75 -23.55
N TYR A 163 7.06 -2.46 -23.36
CA TYR A 163 8.00 -1.89 -22.42
C TYR A 163 7.24 -1.36 -21.20
N GLN A 164 7.69 -1.73 -20.00
CA GLN A 164 7.14 -1.25 -18.72
C GLN A 164 8.18 -0.37 -18.04
N PHE A 165 7.77 0.82 -17.59
CA PHE A 165 8.60 1.71 -16.77
C PHE A 165 8.48 1.33 -15.30
N HIS A 166 9.61 1.40 -14.59
CA HIS A 166 9.70 1.27 -13.14
C HIS A 166 9.83 2.65 -12.48
N GLU A 167 9.69 2.72 -11.16
CA GLU A 167 9.65 3.97 -10.39
C GLU A 167 10.95 4.79 -10.48
N ASP A 168 12.09 4.11 -10.53
CA ASP A 168 13.43 4.71 -10.73
C ASP A 168 13.68 5.16 -12.19
N GLY A 169 12.68 5.03 -13.06
CA GLY A 169 12.72 5.44 -14.45
C GLY A 169 13.39 4.46 -15.40
N HIS A 170 14.03 3.38 -14.94
CA HIS A 170 14.46 2.34 -15.87
C HIS A 170 13.22 1.64 -16.45
N GLY A 171 13.40 0.79 -17.46
CA GLY A 171 12.29 -0.06 -17.84
C GLY A 171 12.69 -1.42 -18.36
N GLN A 172 11.68 -2.24 -18.57
CA GLN A 172 11.82 -3.67 -18.78
C GLN A 172 10.91 -4.13 -19.91
N ILE A 173 11.40 -5.05 -20.73
CA ILE A 173 10.59 -5.68 -21.77
C ILE A 173 9.76 -6.80 -21.15
N VAL A 174 8.45 -6.60 -21.13
CA VAL A 174 7.45 -7.52 -20.53
C VAL A 174 6.61 -8.25 -21.60
N ALA A 175 6.82 -7.94 -22.88
CA ALA A 175 6.42 -8.79 -24.02
C ALA A 175 7.36 -8.53 -25.21
N ASP A 176 7.66 -9.55 -26.00
CA ASP A 176 8.60 -9.47 -27.13
C ASP A 176 8.16 -10.42 -28.26
N GLU A 177 7.23 -9.96 -29.09
CA GLU A 177 6.76 -10.70 -30.27
C GLU A 177 7.66 -10.31 -31.45
N ARG A 178 8.35 -11.29 -32.07
CA ARG A 178 9.41 -11.04 -33.05
C ARG A 178 9.49 -12.11 -34.12
N GLU A 179 10.19 -11.83 -35.22
CA GLU A 179 10.58 -12.85 -36.18
C GLU A 179 11.49 -13.91 -35.54
N PRO A 180 11.37 -15.21 -35.93
CA PRO A 180 12.05 -16.32 -35.24
C PRO A 180 13.58 -16.24 -35.19
N ASP A 181 14.19 -15.54 -36.15
CA ASP A 181 15.64 -15.40 -36.30
C ASP A 181 16.23 -14.23 -35.48
N MET A 182 15.40 -13.42 -34.81
CA MET A 182 15.90 -12.32 -33.99
C MET A 182 16.15 -12.71 -32.54
N GLU A 183 17.18 -12.11 -31.93
CA GLU A 183 17.52 -12.32 -30.53
C GLU A 183 16.38 -11.90 -29.57
N PRO A 184 16.02 -12.73 -28.58
CA PRO A 184 14.96 -12.41 -27.61
C PRO A 184 15.40 -11.29 -26.67
N TYR A 185 14.51 -10.30 -26.45
CA TYR A 185 14.74 -9.27 -25.43
C TYR A 185 13.79 -9.35 -24.23
N PHE A 186 12.89 -10.34 -24.19
CA PHE A 186 11.98 -10.53 -23.05
C PHE A 186 12.74 -10.62 -21.72
N GLY A 187 12.28 -9.84 -20.73
CA GLY A 187 12.86 -9.77 -19.39
C GLY A 187 14.05 -8.81 -19.26
N LEU A 188 14.61 -8.32 -20.36
CA LEU A 188 15.78 -7.43 -20.32
C LEU A 188 15.40 -6.00 -19.91
N HIS A 189 16.31 -5.36 -19.18
CA HIS A 189 16.17 -3.99 -18.66
C HIS A 189 16.94 -2.98 -19.51
N PHE A 190 16.46 -1.74 -19.51
CA PHE A 190 17.08 -0.59 -20.18
C PHE A 190 17.20 0.55 -19.18
N PRO A 191 18.33 1.29 -19.22
CA PRO A 191 18.56 2.42 -18.32
C PRO A 191 17.57 3.56 -18.59
N ALA A 192 17.37 4.43 -17.60
CA ALA A 192 16.46 5.57 -17.71
C ALA A 192 16.87 6.55 -18.82
N SER A 193 18.17 6.67 -19.09
CA SER A 193 18.77 7.53 -20.11
C SER A 193 18.45 7.13 -21.54
N ASP A 194 18.04 5.88 -21.81
CA ASP A 194 17.64 5.45 -23.15
C ASP A 194 16.35 6.15 -23.63
N ILE A 195 15.49 6.55 -22.69
CA ILE A 195 14.30 7.39 -22.94
C ILE A 195 14.31 8.51 -21.89
N PRO A 196 14.93 9.67 -22.15
CA PRO A 196 15.05 10.73 -21.16
C PRO A 196 13.69 11.33 -20.77
N SER A 197 13.62 11.99 -19.60
CA SER A 197 12.38 12.56 -19.04
C SER A 197 11.63 13.49 -20.01
N GLN A 198 12.35 14.34 -20.74
CA GLN A 198 11.74 15.21 -21.77
C GLN A 198 11.10 14.44 -22.93
N ALA A 199 11.67 13.29 -23.33
CA ALA A 199 11.08 12.44 -24.35
C ALA A 199 9.84 11.72 -23.82
N ARG A 200 9.82 11.32 -22.55
CA ARG A 200 8.64 10.73 -21.88
C ARG A 200 7.49 11.74 -21.78
N ALA A 201 7.79 12.98 -21.43
CA ALA A 201 6.80 14.05 -21.37
C ALA A 201 6.09 14.24 -22.73
N LEU A 202 6.83 14.15 -23.84
CA LEU A 202 6.25 14.20 -25.18
C LEU A 202 5.28 13.05 -25.47
N TYR A 203 5.48 11.85 -24.91
CA TYR A 203 4.53 10.75 -25.08
C TYR A 203 3.21 10.95 -24.33
N ILE A 204 3.19 11.82 -23.32
CA ILE A 204 1.96 12.20 -22.61
C ILE A 204 1.15 13.18 -23.48
N GLU A 205 1.82 14.16 -24.10
CA GLU A 205 1.19 15.12 -25.04
C GLU A 205 0.75 14.44 -26.35
N LYS A 206 1.61 13.59 -26.92
CA LYS A 206 1.42 12.91 -28.20
C LYS A 206 1.72 11.42 -28.05
N ARG A 207 0.66 10.61 -28.07
CA ARG A 207 0.70 9.18 -27.71
C ARG A 207 1.50 8.27 -28.66
N SER A 208 1.93 8.75 -29.82
CA SER A 208 2.76 7.95 -30.73
C SER A 208 3.95 8.70 -31.28
N ARG A 209 4.99 7.95 -31.63
CA ARG A 209 6.17 8.47 -32.30
C ARG A 209 6.61 7.53 -33.41
N VAL A 210 6.89 8.11 -34.59
CA VAL A 210 7.31 7.37 -35.78
C VAL A 210 8.71 7.79 -36.19
N ILE A 211 9.50 6.81 -36.57
CA ILE A 211 10.80 6.97 -37.21
C ILE A 211 10.77 6.08 -38.45
N ALA A 212 10.49 6.68 -39.60
CA ALA A 212 10.24 5.95 -40.85
C ALA A 212 11.51 5.31 -41.42
N ASP A 213 12.64 5.99 -41.22
CA ASP A 213 13.96 5.62 -41.71
C ASP A 213 15.01 6.23 -40.77
N THR A 214 15.91 5.40 -40.23
CA THR A 214 16.97 5.87 -39.35
C THR A 214 18.15 6.53 -40.07
N ASP A 215 18.25 6.34 -41.39
CA ASP A 215 19.26 6.97 -42.25
C ASP A 215 18.77 8.31 -42.83
N ASP A 216 17.52 8.71 -42.56
CA ASP A 216 16.98 10.00 -42.97
C ASP A 216 17.62 11.15 -42.17
N PRO A 217 18.40 12.04 -42.83
CA PRO A 217 18.99 13.18 -42.14
C PRO A 217 17.95 14.23 -41.74
N GLY A 218 16.73 14.18 -42.29
CA GLY A 218 15.66 15.16 -42.14
C GLY A 218 15.82 16.41 -43.02
N LEU A 219 14.73 17.14 -43.22
CA LEU A 219 14.66 18.40 -43.95
C LEU A 219 14.71 19.59 -43.00
N ALA A 220 15.41 20.65 -43.38
CA ALA A 220 15.41 21.90 -42.61
C ALA A 220 14.03 22.57 -42.65
N LEU A 221 13.69 23.30 -41.59
CA LEU A 221 12.58 24.25 -41.59
C LEU A 221 13.11 25.67 -41.81
N HIS A 222 12.59 26.32 -42.85
CA HIS A 222 12.84 27.73 -43.12
C HIS A 222 11.70 28.54 -42.50
N THR A 223 12.04 29.55 -41.71
CA THR A 223 11.09 30.28 -40.86
C THR A 223 11.32 31.79 -40.93
N LEU A 224 10.22 32.55 -40.89
CA LEU A 224 10.19 34.00 -40.70
C LEU A 224 9.95 34.40 -39.23
N LEU A 225 9.80 33.41 -38.34
CA LEU A 225 9.63 33.63 -36.91
C LEU A 225 10.94 34.11 -36.27
N PRO A 226 10.88 34.88 -35.17
CA PRO A 226 12.07 35.29 -34.44
C PRO A 226 12.89 34.09 -33.93
N GLU A 227 14.22 34.15 -34.01
CA GLU A 227 15.13 33.08 -33.57
C GLU A 227 14.96 32.69 -32.09
N VAL A 228 14.52 33.63 -31.24
CA VAL A 228 14.28 33.40 -29.81
C VAL A 228 13.02 32.57 -29.52
N ALA A 229 12.17 32.34 -30.52
CA ALA A 229 10.93 31.59 -30.41
C ALA A 229 10.76 30.68 -31.64
N PRO A 230 11.59 29.63 -31.79
CA PRO A 230 11.44 28.67 -32.88
C PRO A 230 10.11 27.93 -32.77
N ALA A 231 9.62 27.40 -33.89
CA ALA A 231 8.39 26.61 -33.90
C ALA A 231 8.52 25.37 -33.00
N ASP A 232 7.55 25.19 -32.09
CA ASP A 232 7.43 23.98 -31.28
C ASP A 232 6.81 22.86 -32.11
N LEU A 233 7.59 21.81 -32.36
CA LEU A 233 7.19 20.64 -33.16
C LEU A 233 6.74 19.46 -32.28
N GLY A 234 6.63 19.63 -30.96
CA GLY A 234 6.39 18.53 -30.01
C GLY A 234 5.21 17.63 -30.39
N ILE A 235 4.11 18.22 -30.85
CA ILE A 235 2.87 17.53 -31.22
C ILE A 235 2.83 17.04 -32.69
N THR A 236 3.79 17.43 -33.53
CA THR A 236 3.78 17.13 -34.97
C THR A 236 4.26 15.70 -35.26
N GLU A 237 3.72 15.07 -36.31
CA GLU A 237 4.04 13.69 -36.73
C GLU A 237 5.47 13.61 -37.31
N LEU A 238 5.81 14.59 -38.13
CA LEU A 238 7.01 14.65 -38.95
C LEU A 238 8.20 15.24 -38.22
N ARG A 239 8.10 15.70 -36.97
CA ARG A 239 9.26 16.22 -36.21
C ARG A 239 10.49 15.33 -36.41
N ALA A 240 11.68 15.90 -36.64
CA ALA A 240 12.89 15.11 -36.79
C ALA A 240 13.31 14.43 -35.48
N VAL A 241 14.24 13.48 -35.58
CA VAL A 241 14.76 12.70 -34.45
C VAL A 241 16.13 13.22 -34.05
N SER A 242 16.45 13.17 -32.76
CA SER A 242 17.82 13.36 -32.26
C SER A 242 18.81 12.45 -33.01
N PRO A 243 19.93 12.99 -33.54
CA PRO A 243 20.98 12.17 -34.17
C PRO A 243 21.52 11.08 -33.24
N HIS A 244 21.57 11.34 -31.93
CA HIS A 244 21.98 10.35 -30.92
C HIS A 244 21.01 9.16 -30.87
N HIS A 245 19.71 9.43 -30.94
CA HIS A 245 18.69 8.39 -30.95
C HIS A 245 18.64 7.61 -32.29
N LEU A 246 18.90 8.28 -33.42
CA LEU A 246 19.06 7.60 -34.71
C LEU A 246 20.26 6.64 -34.70
N GLN A 247 21.39 7.04 -34.12
CA GLN A 247 22.54 6.15 -33.95
C GLN A 247 22.22 5.00 -32.98
N PHE A 248 21.49 5.25 -31.89
CA PHE A 248 21.04 4.21 -30.96
C PHE A 248 20.24 3.11 -31.67
N MET A 249 19.27 3.49 -32.51
CA MET A 249 18.44 2.53 -33.25
C MET A 249 19.25 1.72 -34.26
N ARG A 250 20.18 2.37 -34.98
CA ARG A 250 21.09 1.68 -35.92
C ARG A 250 22.01 0.69 -35.20
N ASN A 251 22.54 1.03 -34.03
CA ASN A 251 23.33 0.10 -33.22
C ASN A 251 22.50 -1.12 -32.76
N MET A 252 21.19 -0.96 -32.59
CA MET A 252 20.25 -2.05 -32.29
C MET A 252 19.76 -2.82 -33.54
N GLY A 253 20.23 -2.46 -34.73
CA GLY A 253 19.85 -3.10 -35.99
C GLY A 253 18.44 -2.75 -36.48
N GLN A 254 17.92 -1.59 -36.09
CA GLN A 254 16.57 -1.14 -36.44
C GLN A 254 16.66 0.00 -37.47
N ALA A 255 16.01 -0.18 -38.63
CA ALA A 255 15.97 0.84 -39.68
C ALA A 255 14.70 1.70 -39.61
N SER A 256 13.63 1.20 -38.98
CA SER A 256 12.43 1.98 -38.70
C SER A 256 11.75 1.53 -37.44
N THR A 257 11.07 2.46 -36.78
CA THR A 257 10.35 2.20 -35.53
C THR A 257 9.05 2.99 -35.44
N VAL A 258 8.09 2.45 -34.69
CA VAL A 258 6.94 3.20 -34.22
C VAL A 258 6.62 2.79 -32.79
N SER A 259 6.32 3.76 -31.95
CA SER A 259 5.97 3.53 -30.55
C SER A 259 4.63 4.13 -30.19
N PHE A 260 3.93 3.49 -29.25
CA PHE A 260 2.63 3.88 -28.73
C PHE A 260 2.69 3.89 -27.20
N GLY A 261 2.57 5.07 -26.60
CA GLY A 261 2.58 5.27 -25.16
C GLY A 261 1.35 4.65 -24.49
N ILE A 262 1.57 3.99 -23.36
CA ILE A 262 0.54 3.52 -22.44
C ILE A 262 0.54 4.50 -21.27
N VAL A 263 -0.51 5.34 -21.21
CA VAL A 263 -0.66 6.39 -20.19
C VAL A 263 -1.81 6.02 -19.27
N ILE A 264 -1.56 6.08 -17.96
CA ILE A 264 -2.56 5.87 -16.90
C ILE A 264 -2.44 7.07 -15.95
N ASP A 265 -3.55 7.76 -15.69
CA ASP A 265 -3.61 8.94 -14.81
C ASP A 265 -2.52 9.99 -15.11
N ASP A 266 -2.36 10.35 -16.39
CA ASP A 266 -1.34 11.28 -16.91
C ASP A 266 0.13 10.85 -16.72
N HIS A 267 0.38 9.61 -16.31
CA HIS A 267 1.71 9.03 -16.19
C HIS A 267 1.97 8.00 -17.29
N LEU A 268 3.13 8.10 -17.94
CA LEU A 268 3.58 7.11 -18.91
C LEU A 268 4.08 5.84 -18.19
N VAL A 269 3.23 4.83 -18.08
CA VAL A 269 3.53 3.58 -17.37
C VAL A 269 4.24 2.54 -18.25
N GLY A 270 4.16 2.70 -19.56
CA GLY A 270 4.79 1.81 -20.52
C GLY A 270 4.58 2.26 -21.96
N MET A 271 5.01 1.44 -22.91
CA MET A 271 4.77 1.66 -24.34
C MET A 271 4.86 0.37 -25.14
N PHE A 272 4.17 0.32 -26.27
CA PHE A 272 4.47 -0.64 -27.33
C PHE A 272 5.49 -0.04 -28.27
N THR A 273 6.58 -0.75 -28.56
CA THR A 273 7.63 -0.30 -29.48
C THR A 273 7.80 -1.33 -30.59
N CYS A 274 7.54 -0.91 -31.82
CA CYS A 274 7.65 -1.72 -33.01
C CYS A 274 8.98 -1.41 -33.71
N ALA A 275 9.68 -2.43 -34.21
CA ALA A 275 10.96 -2.29 -34.90
C ALA A 275 11.02 -3.15 -36.16
N HIS A 276 11.61 -2.61 -37.22
CA HIS A 276 11.75 -3.27 -38.51
C HIS A 276 13.17 -3.10 -39.06
N ARG A 277 13.63 -4.10 -39.81
CA ARG A 277 14.99 -4.13 -40.39
C ARG A 277 15.15 -3.23 -41.61
N THR A 278 14.04 -2.82 -42.23
CA THR A 278 14.04 -1.89 -43.37
C THR A 278 13.18 -0.66 -43.08
N PRO A 279 13.39 0.45 -43.81
CA PRO A 279 12.51 1.62 -43.74
C PRO A 279 11.05 1.21 -43.96
N ARG A 280 10.16 1.67 -43.09
CA ARG A 280 8.74 1.32 -43.11
C ARG A 280 7.91 2.49 -42.59
N ARG A 281 6.85 2.82 -43.35
CA ARG A 281 5.85 3.81 -42.96
C ARG A 281 4.51 3.15 -42.73
N ILE A 282 3.75 3.69 -41.79
CA ILE A 282 2.35 3.31 -41.58
C ILE A 282 1.46 4.56 -41.66
N PRO A 283 0.26 4.46 -42.26
CA PRO A 283 -0.63 5.61 -42.44
C PRO A 283 -1.05 6.26 -41.10
N VAL A 284 -1.24 7.58 -41.10
CA VAL A 284 -1.64 8.34 -39.90
C VAL A 284 -2.91 7.78 -39.23
N LEU A 285 -3.92 7.41 -40.01
CA LEU A 285 -5.17 6.85 -39.46
C LEU A 285 -4.97 5.50 -38.76
N LEU A 286 -4.01 4.70 -39.23
CA LEU A 286 -3.64 3.46 -38.56
C LEU A 286 -2.92 3.75 -37.25
N ARG A 287 -2.03 4.75 -37.23
CA ARG A 287 -1.35 5.20 -36.00
C ARG A 287 -2.37 5.64 -34.94
N ARG A 288 -3.35 6.46 -35.31
CA ARG A 288 -4.44 6.87 -34.40
C ARG A 288 -5.26 5.70 -33.88
N ALA A 289 -5.59 4.73 -34.72
CA ALA A 289 -6.31 3.54 -34.29
C ALA A 289 -5.49 2.72 -33.27
N LEU A 290 -4.17 2.59 -33.49
CA LEU A 290 -3.27 1.89 -32.57
C LEU A 290 -3.03 2.66 -31.27
N GLU A 291 -3.04 3.99 -31.28
CA GLU A 291 -3.05 4.82 -30.06
C GLU A 291 -4.29 4.54 -29.21
N VAL A 292 -5.47 4.42 -29.84
CA VAL A 292 -6.72 4.04 -29.14
C VAL A 292 -6.61 2.64 -28.56
N MET A 293 -6.07 1.68 -29.32
CA MET A 293 -5.83 0.31 -28.84
C MET A 293 -4.86 0.28 -27.65
N ALA A 294 -3.74 1.01 -27.70
CA ALA A 294 -2.79 1.12 -26.60
C ALA A 294 -3.42 1.76 -25.36
N SER A 295 -4.26 2.78 -25.55
CA SER A 295 -5.03 3.41 -24.47
C SER A 295 -6.00 2.42 -23.82
N GLN A 296 -6.71 1.62 -24.62
CA GLN A 296 -7.63 0.58 -24.13
C GLN A 296 -6.90 -0.53 -23.36
N VAL A 297 -5.68 -0.91 -23.77
CA VAL A 297 -4.82 -1.81 -23.01
C VAL A 297 -4.42 -1.17 -21.68
N GLY A 298 -4.04 0.12 -21.68
CA GLY A 298 -3.74 0.87 -20.47
C GLY A 298 -4.88 0.85 -19.45
N THR A 299 -6.12 1.11 -19.88
CA THR A 299 -7.30 1.05 -19.02
C THR A 299 -7.51 -0.35 -18.40
N GLN A 300 -7.30 -1.42 -19.18
CA GLN A 300 -7.44 -2.79 -18.66
C GLN A 300 -6.33 -3.15 -17.68
N LEU A 301 -5.09 -2.72 -17.93
CA LEU A 301 -3.97 -2.88 -17.01
C LEU A 301 -4.24 -2.15 -15.68
N ALA A 302 -4.75 -0.91 -15.73
CA ALA A 302 -5.13 -0.15 -14.55
C ALA A 302 -6.20 -0.90 -13.72
N ALA A 303 -7.24 -1.41 -14.39
CA ALA A 303 -8.28 -2.19 -13.73
C ALA A 303 -7.73 -3.47 -13.08
N ALA A 304 -6.85 -4.20 -13.78
CA ALA A 304 -6.22 -5.41 -13.25
C ALA A 304 -5.33 -5.11 -12.03
N GLN A 305 -4.54 -4.03 -12.07
CA GLN A 305 -3.72 -3.56 -10.95
C GLN A 305 -4.59 -3.20 -9.74
N GLN A 306 -5.71 -2.50 -9.95
CA GLN A 306 -6.64 -2.15 -8.87
C GLN A 306 -7.27 -3.39 -8.23
N ILE A 307 -7.68 -4.38 -9.04
CA ILE A 307 -8.22 -5.65 -8.53
C ILE A 307 -7.16 -6.40 -7.71
N HIS A 308 -5.93 -6.47 -8.20
CA HIS A 308 -4.82 -7.12 -7.49
C HIS A 308 -4.57 -6.44 -6.14
N ARG A 309 -4.49 -5.11 -6.12
CA ARG A 309 -4.30 -4.31 -4.90
C ARG A 309 -5.42 -4.55 -3.88
N LEU A 310 -6.69 -4.52 -4.30
CA LEU A 310 -7.83 -4.76 -3.41
C LEU A 310 -7.83 -6.17 -2.82
N ARG A 311 -7.52 -7.20 -3.62
CA ARG A 311 -7.40 -8.58 -3.13
C ARG A 311 -6.29 -8.71 -2.09
N ARG A 312 -5.12 -8.15 -2.38
CA ARG A 312 -3.98 -8.14 -1.47
C ARG A 312 -4.29 -7.42 -0.16
N GLN A 313 -4.98 -6.28 -0.21
CA GLN A 313 -5.43 -5.57 1.00
C GLN A 313 -6.40 -6.41 1.85
N LEU A 314 -7.34 -7.12 1.21
CA LEU A 314 -8.25 -8.02 1.92
C LEU A 314 -7.49 -9.17 2.59
N GLU A 315 -6.58 -9.82 1.86
CA GLU A 315 -5.74 -10.90 2.40
C GLU A 315 -4.86 -10.43 3.57
N ALA A 316 -4.20 -9.28 3.44
CA ALA A 316 -3.38 -8.70 4.50
C ALA A 316 -4.21 -8.42 5.76
N ARG A 317 -5.41 -7.85 5.59
CA ARG A 317 -6.34 -7.60 6.69
C ARG A 317 -6.80 -8.88 7.37
N GLU A 318 -7.14 -9.93 6.60
CA GLU A 318 -7.53 -11.23 7.16
C GLU A 318 -6.40 -11.85 8.00
N ARG A 319 -5.15 -11.77 7.51
CA ARG A 319 -3.99 -12.25 8.26
C ARG A 319 -3.78 -11.48 9.56
N ARG A 320 -3.88 -10.15 9.53
CA ARG A 320 -3.77 -9.33 10.75
C ARG A 320 -4.85 -9.67 11.77
N ILE A 321 -6.12 -9.73 11.36
CA ILE A 321 -7.23 -10.11 12.25
C ILE A 321 -6.95 -11.47 12.92
N SER A 322 -6.41 -12.44 12.17
CA SER A 322 -6.12 -13.77 12.71
C SER A 322 -5.04 -13.79 13.80
N ILE A 323 -4.11 -12.83 13.79
CA ILE A 323 -3.02 -12.70 14.79
C ILE A 323 -3.43 -11.78 15.95
N ILE A 324 -4.28 -10.78 15.69
CA ILE A 324 -4.76 -9.85 16.70
C ILE A 324 -5.85 -10.48 17.58
N ALA A 325 -6.75 -11.30 17.01
CA ALA A 325 -7.87 -11.86 17.77
C ALA A 325 -7.47 -12.62 19.05
N PRO A 326 -6.40 -13.46 19.07
CA PRO A 326 -5.96 -14.12 20.28
C PRO A 326 -5.43 -13.18 21.38
N LEU A 327 -5.02 -11.94 21.06
CA LEU A 327 -4.49 -10.97 22.04
C LEU A 327 -5.54 -10.52 23.07
N TYR A 328 -6.82 -10.67 22.76
CA TYR A 328 -7.90 -10.38 23.71
C TYR A 328 -8.07 -11.47 24.79
N SER A 329 -7.33 -12.56 24.69
CA SER A 329 -7.27 -13.62 25.72
C SER A 329 -6.19 -13.34 26.76
N ARG A 330 -6.25 -13.96 27.94
CA ARG A 330 -5.30 -13.77 29.06
C ARG A 330 -3.90 -14.38 28.85
N GLY A 331 -3.41 -14.50 27.61
CA GLY A 331 -2.07 -15.04 27.28
C GLY A 331 -0.96 -13.98 27.31
N ASP A 332 0.31 -14.39 27.22
CA ASP A 332 1.42 -13.45 27.00
C ASP A 332 1.35 -12.88 25.57
N VAL A 333 1.50 -11.56 25.42
CA VAL A 333 1.39 -10.87 24.11
C VAL A 333 2.52 -11.28 23.18
N GLY A 334 3.74 -11.39 23.70
CA GLY A 334 4.90 -11.77 22.92
C GLY A 334 4.79 -13.20 22.39
N ASP A 335 4.36 -14.13 23.23
CA ASP A 335 4.13 -15.53 22.83
C ASP A 335 3.07 -15.66 21.73
N VAL A 336 1.97 -14.91 21.83
CA VAL A 336 0.92 -14.90 20.80
C VAL A 336 1.45 -14.40 19.45
N LEU A 337 2.23 -13.31 19.46
CA LEU A 337 2.72 -12.67 18.24
C LEU A 337 3.91 -13.41 17.60
N MET A 338 4.74 -14.07 18.40
CA MET A 338 6.03 -14.64 17.96
C MET A 338 6.06 -16.16 17.92
N SER A 339 5.27 -16.84 18.75
CA SER A 339 5.31 -18.31 18.90
C SER A 339 3.95 -18.97 18.63
N GLY A 340 2.93 -18.20 18.23
CA GLY A 340 1.61 -18.70 17.89
C GLY A 340 1.58 -19.57 16.62
N ALA A 341 0.42 -20.17 16.34
CA ALA A 341 0.19 -20.92 15.10
C ALA A 341 0.33 -20.05 13.84
N ARG A 342 0.13 -18.73 14.01
CA ARG A 342 0.50 -17.68 13.06
C ARG A 342 1.29 -16.64 13.84
N THR A 343 2.26 -16.03 13.18
CA THR A 343 3.17 -15.05 13.76
C THR A 343 3.15 -13.75 12.96
N VAL A 344 3.82 -12.72 13.45
CA VAL A 344 3.97 -11.45 12.72
C VAL A 344 4.58 -11.62 11.31
N LEU A 345 5.36 -12.70 11.08
CA LEU A 345 5.96 -12.99 9.77
C LEU A 345 4.94 -13.45 8.72
N ASP A 346 3.76 -13.94 9.12
CA ASP A 346 2.68 -14.28 8.18
C ASP A 346 2.04 -13.03 7.54
N VAL A 347 2.07 -11.90 8.26
CA VAL A 347 1.59 -10.60 7.78
C VAL A 347 2.69 -9.87 7.02
N VAL A 348 3.90 -9.86 7.59
CA VAL A 348 5.05 -9.16 7.04
C VAL A 348 6.14 -10.19 6.73
N PRO A 349 6.23 -10.69 5.49
CA PRO A 349 7.26 -11.63 5.09
C PRO A 349 8.64 -11.02 5.26
N ALA A 350 9.43 -11.57 6.18
CA ALA A 350 10.78 -11.15 6.52
C ALA A 350 11.57 -12.37 7.02
N ASP A 351 12.90 -12.24 7.13
CA ASP A 351 13.74 -13.34 7.60
C ASP A 351 13.58 -13.54 9.12
N GLY A 352 13.31 -12.47 9.85
CA GLY A 352 12.97 -12.53 11.27
C GLY A 352 12.31 -11.25 11.79
N ALA A 353 11.80 -11.33 13.02
CA ALA A 353 11.25 -10.19 13.74
C ALA A 353 11.59 -10.26 15.24
N LEU A 354 11.74 -9.09 15.85
CA LEU A 354 11.99 -8.90 17.28
C LEU A 354 10.94 -7.95 17.86
N LEU A 355 10.41 -8.29 19.02
CA LEU A 355 9.45 -7.49 19.76
C LEU A 355 10.00 -7.21 21.15
N ARG A 356 10.04 -5.92 21.50
CA ARG A 356 10.33 -5.44 22.85
C ARG A 356 9.05 -4.86 23.45
N ILE A 357 8.62 -5.40 24.59
CA ILE A 357 7.52 -4.87 25.42
C ILE A 357 8.04 -4.77 26.85
N GLY A 358 8.25 -3.55 27.34
CA GLY A 358 8.99 -3.32 28.58
C GLY A 358 10.37 -3.96 28.52
N ASP A 359 10.69 -4.78 29.53
CA ASP A 359 11.98 -5.49 29.62
C ASP A 359 12.00 -6.83 28.88
N LEU A 360 10.84 -7.28 28.35
CA LEU A 360 10.72 -8.57 27.69
C LEU A 360 11.02 -8.44 26.19
N VAL A 361 11.81 -9.39 25.69
CA VAL A 361 12.17 -9.48 24.28
C VAL A 361 11.74 -10.84 23.74
N HIS A 362 10.97 -10.82 22.66
CA HIS A 362 10.52 -12.01 21.94
C HIS A 362 11.01 -11.96 20.50
N THR A 363 11.30 -13.11 19.92
CA THR A 363 11.88 -13.22 18.58
C THR A 363 11.23 -14.33 17.78
N VAL A 364 11.16 -14.16 16.46
CA VAL A 364 10.72 -15.19 15.52
C VAL A 364 11.59 -15.14 14.26
N GLY A 365 11.87 -16.30 13.66
CA GLY A 365 12.72 -16.40 12.46
C GLY A 365 14.20 -16.24 12.76
N VAL A 366 14.96 -15.77 11.76
CA VAL A 366 16.40 -15.54 11.82
C VAL A 366 16.64 -14.07 12.17
N VAL A 367 17.20 -13.83 13.36
CA VAL A 367 17.45 -12.49 13.89
C VAL A 367 18.87 -12.38 14.44
N PRO A 368 19.51 -11.20 14.34
CA PRO A 368 20.75 -10.95 15.06
C PRO A 368 20.53 -10.91 16.58
N PRO A 369 21.59 -10.88 17.40
CA PRO A 369 21.48 -10.65 18.83
C PRO A 369 20.66 -9.38 19.14
N ALA A 370 19.64 -9.52 20.00
CA ALA A 370 18.64 -8.47 20.21
C ALA A 370 19.22 -7.19 20.82
N ASP A 371 20.19 -7.33 21.73
CA ASP A 371 20.93 -6.22 22.34
C ASP A 371 21.65 -5.37 21.29
N ARG A 372 22.32 -6.01 20.33
CA ARG A 372 22.99 -5.31 19.23
C ARG A 372 22.02 -4.64 18.28
N LEU A 373 20.93 -5.32 17.93
CA LEU A 373 19.95 -4.74 17.03
C LEU A 373 19.28 -3.51 17.63
N PHE A 374 18.89 -3.57 18.91
CA PHE A 374 18.27 -2.42 19.55
C PHE A 374 19.26 -1.26 19.73
N ALA A 375 20.54 -1.52 20.00
CA ALA A 375 21.56 -0.47 20.00
C ALA A 375 21.68 0.21 18.63
N VAL A 376 21.69 -0.56 17.54
CA VAL A 376 21.67 0.00 16.18
C VAL A 376 20.40 0.80 15.92
N VAL A 377 19.24 0.28 16.31
CA VAL A 377 17.94 0.97 16.15
C VAL A 377 17.91 2.31 16.89
N ASP A 378 18.48 2.38 18.09
CA ASP A 378 18.53 3.60 18.90
C ASP A 378 19.48 4.67 18.30
N GLU A 379 20.45 4.28 17.47
CA GLU A 379 21.38 5.17 16.74
C GLU A 379 20.88 5.63 15.35
N LEU A 380 19.78 5.06 14.86
CA LEU A 380 19.21 5.43 13.55
C LEU A 380 18.49 6.78 13.59
N GLU A 381 18.35 7.40 12.42
CA GLU A 381 17.72 8.73 12.30
C GLU A 381 16.26 8.70 12.78
N VAL A 382 15.94 9.59 13.72
CA VAL A 382 14.58 9.73 14.25
C VAL A 382 13.61 10.09 13.12
N GLY A 383 12.51 9.33 13.03
CA GLY A 383 11.45 9.57 12.04
C GLY A 383 11.63 8.83 10.71
N ARG A 384 12.75 8.13 10.51
CA ARG A 384 12.89 7.10 9.47
C ARG A 384 12.63 5.74 10.10
N PHE A 385 11.89 4.88 9.41
CA PHE A 385 11.48 3.57 9.94
C PHE A 385 11.78 2.41 8.98
N VAL A 386 12.28 2.70 7.78
CA VAL A 386 12.49 1.73 6.71
C VAL A 386 13.88 1.90 6.10
N TRP A 387 14.60 0.78 6.00
CA TRP A 387 15.89 0.65 5.33
C TRP A 387 15.89 -0.62 4.48
N GLU A 388 16.44 -0.54 3.27
CA GLU A 388 16.55 -1.69 2.35
C GLU A 388 18.02 -2.04 2.04
N ALA A 389 18.94 -1.13 2.37
CA ALA A 389 20.35 -1.17 2.02
C ALA A 389 21.24 -0.63 3.16
N LEU A 390 20.97 -1.03 4.41
CA LEU A 390 21.69 -0.54 5.59
C LEU A 390 23.23 -0.56 5.43
N PRO A 391 23.87 -1.61 4.88
CA PRO A 391 25.32 -1.67 4.71
C PRO A 391 25.90 -0.64 3.74
N LEU A 392 25.10 -0.16 2.78
CA LEU A 392 25.51 0.88 1.84
C LEU A 392 25.28 2.28 2.40
N GLU A 393 24.21 2.47 3.18
CA GLU A 393 23.81 3.78 3.70
C GLU A 393 24.48 4.14 5.03
N ARG A 394 24.66 3.16 5.92
CA ARG A 394 25.23 3.31 7.28
C ARG A 394 26.23 2.16 7.54
N PRO A 395 27.35 2.09 6.80
CA PRO A 395 28.30 1.00 6.91
C PRO A 395 28.86 0.82 8.32
N GLU A 396 28.96 1.90 9.10
CA GLU A 396 29.42 1.88 10.49
C GLU A 396 28.49 1.11 11.44
N LEU A 397 27.17 1.17 11.20
CA LEU A 397 26.17 0.45 12.00
C LEU A 397 25.99 -1.00 11.53
N ALA A 398 26.14 -1.24 10.23
CA ALA A 398 25.98 -2.57 9.65
C ALA A 398 27.03 -3.59 10.16
N VAL A 399 28.20 -3.12 10.64
CA VAL A 399 29.23 -3.99 11.24
C VAL A 399 28.73 -4.67 12.52
N GLU A 400 27.84 -4.04 13.28
CA GLU A 400 27.30 -4.60 14.52
C GLU A 400 26.26 -5.72 14.26
N ILE A 401 25.59 -5.67 13.10
CA ILE A 401 24.53 -6.60 12.65
C ILE A 401 24.74 -7.07 11.20
N PRO A 402 25.83 -7.80 10.89
CA PRO A 402 26.29 -8.05 9.52
C PRO A 402 25.31 -8.84 8.64
N ASP A 403 24.42 -9.63 9.24
CA ASP A 403 23.43 -10.45 8.52
C ASP A 403 22.14 -9.68 8.16
N VAL A 404 22.04 -8.40 8.55
CA VAL A 404 20.88 -7.54 8.33
C VAL A 404 21.18 -6.47 7.29
N THR A 405 20.41 -6.50 6.20
CA THR A 405 20.48 -5.51 5.13
C THR A 405 19.23 -4.62 5.07
N GLY A 406 18.06 -5.19 5.36
CA GLY A 406 16.79 -4.48 5.44
C GLY A 406 16.28 -4.40 6.88
N LEU A 407 15.76 -3.23 7.27
CA LEU A 407 15.12 -2.97 8.56
C LEU A 407 13.76 -2.29 8.37
N LEU A 408 12.78 -2.73 9.15
CA LEU A 408 11.47 -2.08 9.26
C LEU A 408 11.07 -2.00 10.74
N ILE A 409 10.93 -0.77 11.25
CA ILE A 409 10.76 -0.47 12.66
C ILE A 409 9.34 0.04 12.92
N VAL A 410 8.60 -0.62 13.81
CA VAL A 410 7.20 -0.31 14.13
C VAL A 410 7.08 0.04 15.63
N PRO A 411 6.91 1.32 15.98
CA PRO A 411 6.70 1.73 17.37
C PRO A 411 5.36 1.24 17.95
N LEU A 412 5.38 0.74 19.18
CA LEU A 412 4.20 0.24 19.91
C LEU A 412 3.77 1.15 21.08
N GLY A 413 4.33 2.35 21.17
CA GLY A 413 3.77 3.45 21.98
C GLY A 413 4.12 3.43 23.47
N GLY A 414 4.52 2.30 24.06
CA GLY A 414 5.24 2.28 25.34
C GLY A 414 6.63 2.88 25.20
N GLU A 415 7.22 3.31 26.31
CA GLU A 415 8.59 3.86 26.32
C GLU A 415 9.58 2.75 25.91
N GLY A 416 10.06 2.82 24.67
CA GLY A 416 10.94 1.81 24.09
C GLY A 416 10.24 0.58 23.49
N ASP A 417 8.91 0.47 23.53
CA ASP A 417 8.18 -0.67 22.97
C ASP A 417 8.17 -0.62 21.44
N LEU A 418 8.67 -1.69 20.81
CA LEU A 418 8.87 -1.71 19.37
C LEU A 418 8.89 -3.13 18.79
N LEU A 419 8.44 -3.21 17.54
CA LEU A 419 8.49 -4.39 16.69
C LEU A 419 9.40 -4.10 15.50
N VAL A 420 10.46 -4.89 15.34
CA VAL A 420 11.45 -4.72 14.26
C VAL A 420 11.44 -5.95 13.38
N PHE A 421 11.31 -5.77 12.07
CA PHE A 421 11.50 -6.81 11.07
C PHE A 421 12.87 -6.66 10.42
N VAL A 422 13.54 -7.78 10.18
CA VAL A 422 14.86 -7.83 9.55
C VAL A 422 14.81 -8.63 8.24
N ARG A 423 15.58 -8.17 7.26
CA ARG A 423 15.84 -8.91 6.02
C ARG A 423 17.33 -9.00 5.75
N SER A 424 17.78 -10.16 5.30
CA SER A 424 19.13 -10.40 4.84
C SER A 424 19.31 -9.89 3.40
N GLU A 425 20.57 -9.89 2.97
CA GLU A 425 20.93 -9.54 1.60
C GLU A 425 20.33 -10.55 0.61
N VAL A 426 19.77 -10.04 -0.49
CA VAL A 426 19.41 -10.85 -1.64
C VAL A 426 20.19 -10.33 -2.84
N ALA A 427 21.21 -11.10 -3.24
CA ALA A 427 21.94 -10.83 -4.46
C ALA A 427 20.98 -10.93 -5.65
N ARG A 428 20.70 -9.81 -6.30
CA ARG A 428 19.81 -9.77 -7.48
C ARG A 428 20.64 -9.66 -8.74
N SER A 429 20.38 -10.50 -9.71
CA SER A 429 20.90 -10.30 -11.07
C SER A 429 19.90 -9.49 -11.89
N VAL A 430 20.34 -8.36 -12.45
CA VAL A 430 19.56 -7.62 -13.44
C VAL A 430 20.17 -7.93 -14.81
N ASP A 431 19.35 -8.46 -15.71
CA ASP A 431 19.73 -8.71 -17.10
C ASP A 431 19.42 -7.45 -17.90
N TRP A 432 20.45 -6.68 -18.24
CA TRP A 432 20.34 -5.47 -19.05
C TRP A 432 20.50 -5.77 -20.53
N LEU A 433 19.86 -4.98 -21.38
CA LEU A 433 20.10 -4.99 -22.82
C LEU A 433 21.38 -4.21 -23.14
N GLY A 434 22.50 -4.91 -23.32
CA GLY A 434 23.83 -4.32 -23.55
C GLY A 434 24.61 -4.05 -22.27
N ASP A 435 25.94 -4.07 -22.38
CA ASP A 435 26.85 -3.68 -21.29
C ASP A 435 26.70 -2.17 -21.01
N GLN A 436 26.38 -1.83 -19.77
CA GLN A 436 26.10 -0.46 -19.34
C GLN A 436 27.35 0.35 -19.00
N ARG A 437 28.52 -0.27 -18.95
CA ARG A 437 29.77 0.40 -18.58
C ARG A 437 30.24 1.41 -19.63
N ALA A 438 31.05 2.36 -19.19
CA ALA A 438 31.54 3.46 -20.01
C ALA A 438 32.36 2.98 -21.23
N GLU A 439 33.03 1.83 -21.15
CA GLU A 439 33.87 1.28 -22.21
C GLU A 439 33.07 0.83 -23.45
N ASN A 440 31.76 0.60 -23.30
CA ASN A 440 30.87 0.23 -24.41
C ASN A 440 30.34 1.46 -25.18
N ARG A 441 30.92 2.65 -24.95
CA ARG A 441 30.49 3.93 -25.52
C ARG A 441 31.68 4.71 -26.07
N ASP A 442 31.46 5.54 -27.08
CA ASP A 442 32.50 6.40 -27.66
C ASP A 442 32.81 7.61 -26.75
N HIS A 443 31.79 8.11 -26.06
CA HIS A 443 31.82 9.21 -25.11
C HIS A 443 30.56 9.10 -24.21
N PRO A 444 30.49 9.81 -23.06
CA PRO A 444 29.41 9.63 -22.07
C PRO A 444 27.99 9.70 -22.64
N LEU A 445 27.78 10.56 -23.65
CA LEU A 445 26.50 10.79 -24.32
C LEU A 445 26.21 9.83 -25.50
N SER A 446 27.18 9.06 -25.95
CA SER A 446 26.95 8.13 -27.05
C SER A 446 26.05 6.98 -26.64
N PRO A 447 25.18 6.53 -27.55
CA PRO A 447 24.53 5.24 -27.35
C PRO A 447 25.59 4.13 -27.27
N ARG A 448 25.26 3.08 -26.53
CA ARG A 448 26.12 1.90 -26.42
C ARG A 448 26.30 1.21 -27.77
N ARG A 449 27.45 0.56 -27.97
CA ARG A 449 27.78 -0.16 -29.23
C ARG A 449 27.11 -1.53 -29.30
N SER A 450 27.04 -2.25 -28.18
CA SER A 450 26.44 -3.58 -28.09
C SER A 450 25.13 -3.60 -27.29
N PHE A 451 24.16 -4.38 -27.78
CA PHE A 451 22.86 -4.63 -27.15
C PHE A 451 22.67 -6.10 -26.75
N SER A 452 23.73 -6.93 -26.80
CA SER A 452 23.65 -8.30 -26.28
C SER A 452 23.37 -8.31 -24.78
N ALA A 453 22.60 -9.29 -24.30
CA ALA A 453 22.24 -9.39 -22.89
C ALA A 453 23.48 -9.37 -21.97
N TRP A 454 23.47 -8.49 -20.98
CA TRP A 454 24.54 -8.31 -20.01
C TRP A 454 23.96 -8.40 -18.60
N ARG A 455 24.53 -9.30 -17.78
CA ARG A 455 24.06 -9.53 -16.42
C ARG A 455 24.87 -8.73 -15.43
N GLU A 456 24.19 -7.90 -14.65
CA GLU A 456 24.76 -7.20 -13.51
C GLU A 456 24.34 -7.88 -12.20
N SER A 457 25.29 -8.08 -11.29
CA SER A 457 24.98 -8.53 -9.92
C SER A 457 24.85 -7.34 -8.99
N VAL A 458 23.73 -7.25 -8.31
CA VAL A 458 23.41 -6.22 -7.32
C VAL A 458 23.56 -6.81 -5.92
N THR A 459 24.50 -6.28 -5.15
CA THR A 459 24.80 -6.70 -3.77
C THR A 459 24.57 -5.55 -2.78
N GLY A 460 24.53 -5.86 -1.48
CA GLY A 460 24.33 -4.91 -0.38
C GLY A 460 22.89 -4.44 -0.21
N ARG A 461 21.90 -5.17 -0.76
CA ARG A 461 20.47 -4.82 -0.68
C ARG A 461 19.60 -6.03 -0.32
N SER A 462 18.53 -5.77 0.42
CA SER A 462 17.47 -6.72 0.74
C SER A 462 16.36 -6.68 -0.32
N LEU A 463 15.34 -7.52 -0.17
CA LEU A 463 14.08 -7.34 -0.91
C LEU A 463 13.38 -6.04 -0.46
N PRO A 464 12.75 -5.29 -1.38
CA PRO A 464 12.03 -4.08 -1.02
C PRO A 464 10.87 -4.34 -0.06
N TRP A 465 10.68 -3.48 0.95
CA TRP A 465 9.57 -3.63 1.90
C TRP A 465 8.23 -3.36 1.22
N GLY A 466 8.20 -2.39 0.31
CA GLY A 466 7.02 -2.04 -0.49
C GLY A 466 5.76 -1.94 0.37
N GLU A 467 4.68 -2.58 -0.08
CA GLU A 467 3.40 -2.57 0.63
C GLU A 467 3.43 -3.29 2.00
N HIS A 468 4.44 -4.13 2.29
CA HIS A 468 4.56 -4.78 3.60
C HIS A 468 4.94 -3.80 4.73
N ALA A 469 5.57 -2.67 4.38
CA ALA A 469 5.82 -1.61 5.37
C ALA A 469 4.50 -1.09 5.93
N GLN A 470 3.52 -0.81 5.06
CA GLN A 470 2.20 -0.35 5.47
C GLN A 470 1.48 -1.40 6.35
N ASP A 471 1.54 -2.68 5.98
CA ASP A 471 0.93 -3.75 6.78
C ASP A 471 1.53 -3.84 8.18
N ALA A 472 2.84 -3.65 8.30
CA ALA A 472 3.54 -3.68 9.58
C ALA A 472 3.10 -2.53 10.49
N PHE A 473 2.95 -1.32 9.94
CA PHE A 473 2.46 -0.18 10.71
C PHE A 473 0.99 -0.33 11.12
N GLU A 474 0.13 -0.82 10.23
CA GLU A 474 -1.26 -1.13 10.55
C GLU A 474 -1.36 -2.21 11.64
N LEU A 475 -0.55 -3.27 11.53
CA LEU A 475 -0.43 -4.29 12.57
C LEU A 475 0.03 -3.67 13.90
N GLY A 476 1.02 -2.77 13.90
CA GLY A 476 1.46 -2.06 15.09
C GLY A 476 0.34 -1.25 15.75
N VAL A 477 -0.47 -0.53 14.96
CA VAL A 477 -1.65 0.19 15.46
C VAL A 477 -2.64 -0.77 16.12
N GLU A 478 -2.95 -1.89 15.47
CA GLU A 478 -3.89 -2.89 15.98
C GLU A 478 -3.36 -3.57 17.26
N ILE A 479 -2.07 -3.88 17.35
CA ILE A 479 -1.41 -4.41 18.56
C ILE A 479 -1.58 -3.42 19.71
N ARG A 480 -1.26 -2.13 19.50
CA ARG A 480 -1.42 -1.10 20.54
C ARG A 480 -2.85 -0.99 21.04
N SER A 481 -3.82 -1.00 20.12
CA SER A 481 -5.24 -0.95 20.48
C SER A 481 -5.67 -2.18 21.27
N ALA A 482 -5.20 -3.38 20.89
CA ALA A 482 -5.50 -4.61 21.62
C ALA A 482 -4.89 -4.60 23.04
N MET A 483 -3.62 -4.18 23.17
CA MET A 483 -2.95 -4.04 24.46
C MET A 483 -3.64 -3.01 25.36
N ALA A 484 -3.98 -1.83 24.83
CA ALA A 484 -4.70 -0.80 25.58
C ALA A 484 -6.08 -1.29 26.04
N ALA A 485 -6.83 -1.98 25.18
CA ALA A 485 -8.13 -2.55 25.52
C ALA A 485 -8.01 -3.61 26.62
N ARG A 486 -6.97 -4.44 26.58
CA ARG A 486 -6.68 -5.42 27.64
C ARG A 486 -6.35 -4.74 28.97
N THR A 487 -5.44 -3.76 28.97
CA THR A 487 -5.11 -3.00 30.17
C THR A 487 -6.35 -2.31 30.74
N GLN A 488 -7.21 -1.74 29.89
CA GLN A 488 -8.46 -1.13 30.31
C GLN A 488 -9.43 -2.15 30.91
N ALA A 489 -9.55 -3.35 30.33
CA ALA A 489 -10.37 -4.42 30.87
C ALA A 489 -9.85 -4.92 32.24
N GLU A 490 -8.54 -5.06 32.39
CA GLU A 490 -7.90 -5.43 33.67
C GLU A 490 -8.13 -4.37 34.74
N LEU A 491 -7.98 -3.08 34.40
CA LEU A 491 -8.27 -1.97 35.32
C LEU A 491 -9.76 -1.90 35.69
N ALA A 492 -10.66 -2.13 34.73
CA ALA A 492 -12.09 -2.19 34.99
C ALA A 492 -12.44 -3.37 35.92
N GLU A 493 -11.83 -4.53 35.73
CA GLU A 493 -12.01 -5.69 36.62
C GLU A 493 -11.53 -5.38 38.05
N LEU A 494 -10.37 -4.75 38.21
CA LEU A 494 -9.88 -4.32 39.52
C LEU A 494 -10.79 -3.29 40.19
N ALA A 495 -11.38 -2.36 39.42
CA ALA A 495 -12.31 -1.36 39.94
C ALA A 495 -13.63 -1.96 40.45
N LEU A 496 -13.93 -3.22 40.13
CA LEU A 496 -15.11 -3.96 40.57
C LEU A 496 -14.82 -4.92 41.74
N ARG A 497 -13.61 -4.88 42.31
CA ARG A 497 -13.17 -5.73 43.42
C ARG A 497 -12.99 -4.93 44.70
N ASP A 498 -13.18 -5.59 45.84
CA ASP A 498 -12.80 -5.10 47.16
C ASP A 498 -11.31 -5.41 47.41
N PRO A 499 -10.45 -4.40 47.66
CA PRO A 499 -9.00 -4.59 47.73
C PRO A 499 -8.53 -5.44 48.92
N LEU A 500 -9.34 -5.56 49.98
CA LEU A 500 -8.99 -6.35 51.16
C LEU A 500 -9.31 -7.84 50.99
N THR A 501 -10.48 -8.15 50.45
CA THR A 501 -10.99 -9.54 50.40
C THR A 501 -10.87 -10.19 49.02
N GLY A 502 -10.67 -9.40 47.95
CA GLY A 502 -10.70 -9.89 46.57
C GLY A 502 -12.10 -10.26 46.05
N LEU A 503 -13.13 -10.10 46.88
CA LEU A 503 -14.53 -10.24 46.48
C LEU A 503 -14.95 -9.12 45.53
N HIS A 504 -16.13 -9.25 44.94
CA HIS A 504 -16.74 -8.11 44.24
C HIS A 504 -17.09 -6.99 45.23
N ASN A 505 -17.09 -5.74 44.76
CA ASN A 505 -17.45 -4.59 45.58
C ASN A 505 -18.91 -4.14 45.37
N ARG A 506 -19.36 -3.13 46.13
CA ARG A 506 -20.72 -2.58 46.01
C ARG A 506 -21.10 -2.18 44.58
N ARG A 507 -20.18 -1.57 43.82
CA ARG A 507 -20.45 -1.16 42.43
C ARG A 507 -20.82 -2.35 41.54
N PHE A 508 -20.09 -3.46 41.65
CA PHE A 508 -20.43 -4.70 40.93
C PHE A 508 -21.81 -5.22 41.32
N LEU A 509 -22.17 -5.16 42.61
CA LEU A 509 -23.47 -5.64 43.09
C LEU A 509 -24.63 -4.86 42.48
N ASP A 510 -24.52 -3.55 42.47
CA ASP A 510 -25.55 -2.66 41.93
C ASP A 510 -25.79 -2.96 40.45
N ASP A 511 -24.71 -2.98 39.64
CA ASP A 511 -24.75 -3.30 38.21
C ASP A 511 -25.31 -4.71 37.96
N ARG A 512 -24.87 -5.70 38.75
CA ARG A 512 -25.25 -7.11 38.56
C ARG A 512 -26.70 -7.39 38.95
N LEU A 513 -27.19 -6.79 40.02
CA LEU A 513 -28.60 -6.92 40.42
C LEU A 513 -29.53 -6.26 39.41
N GLU A 514 -29.17 -5.08 38.90
CA GLU A 514 -29.94 -4.41 37.86
C GLU A 514 -30.04 -5.27 36.58
N GLU A 515 -28.91 -5.81 36.11
CA GLU A 515 -28.86 -6.69 34.94
C GLU A 515 -29.74 -7.95 35.14
N LEU A 516 -29.61 -8.63 36.28
CA LEU A 516 -30.32 -9.87 36.58
C LEU A 516 -31.84 -9.64 36.70
N LEU A 517 -32.26 -8.53 37.32
CA LEU A 517 -33.69 -8.22 37.47
C LEU A 517 -34.35 -7.82 36.15
N GLN A 518 -33.60 -7.23 35.22
CA GLN A 518 -34.11 -6.85 33.90
C GLN A 518 -34.15 -8.02 32.92
N ASN A 519 -33.18 -8.94 32.98
CA ASN A 519 -32.92 -9.90 31.90
C ASN A 519 -33.08 -11.40 32.27
N SER A 520 -33.37 -11.74 33.53
CA SER A 520 -33.48 -13.14 33.98
C SER A 520 -34.93 -13.55 34.28
N ASP A 521 -35.38 -14.66 33.70
CA ASP A 521 -36.63 -15.35 34.07
C ASP A 521 -36.48 -16.31 35.27
N LYS A 522 -35.26 -16.44 35.81
CA LYS A 522 -34.97 -17.33 36.93
C LYS A 522 -35.22 -16.62 38.27
N PRO A 523 -35.70 -17.34 39.31
CA PRO A 523 -35.78 -16.79 40.67
C PRO A 523 -34.43 -16.25 41.14
N LEU A 524 -34.44 -15.11 41.83
CA LEU A 524 -33.25 -14.46 42.36
C LEU A 524 -33.38 -14.35 43.87
N ALA A 525 -32.32 -14.69 44.59
CA ALA A 525 -32.25 -14.41 46.02
C ALA A 525 -31.03 -13.59 46.40
N VAL A 526 -31.21 -12.71 47.38
CA VAL A 526 -30.15 -11.91 47.98
C VAL A 526 -30.03 -12.32 49.44
N VAL A 527 -28.82 -12.67 49.86
CA VAL A 527 -28.47 -12.96 51.25
C VAL A 527 -27.54 -11.88 51.76
N PHE A 528 -27.98 -11.09 52.72
CA PHE A 528 -27.20 -10.07 53.40
C PHE A 528 -26.63 -10.64 54.69
N LEU A 529 -25.32 -10.52 54.88
CA LEU A 529 -24.56 -11.07 56.00
C LEU A 529 -23.80 -9.96 56.70
N ASP A 530 -23.86 -9.92 58.01
CA ASP A 530 -23.09 -9.00 58.83
C ASP A 530 -22.48 -9.78 60.00
N LEU A 531 -21.20 -9.53 60.30
CA LEU A 531 -20.47 -10.21 61.36
C LEU A 531 -20.83 -9.65 62.74
N ASP A 532 -21.34 -10.52 63.61
CA ASP A 532 -21.75 -10.14 64.95
C ASP A 532 -20.53 -9.73 65.79
N ASP A 533 -20.64 -8.56 66.45
CA ASP A 533 -19.62 -7.99 67.35
C ASP A 533 -18.19 -7.90 66.75
N PHE A 534 -18.06 -7.77 65.44
CA PHE A 534 -16.74 -7.75 64.77
C PHE A 534 -15.85 -6.58 65.24
N LYS A 535 -16.44 -5.46 65.67
CA LYS A 535 -15.69 -4.37 66.31
C LYS A 535 -14.90 -4.84 67.54
N ALA A 536 -15.42 -5.78 68.33
CA ALA A 536 -14.71 -6.34 69.48
C ALA A 536 -13.45 -7.12 69.05
N VAL A 537 -13.46 -7.75 67.88
CA VAL A 537 -12.27 -8.39 67.30
C VAL A 537 -11.21 -7.34 66.99
N ASN A 538 -11.59 -6.22 66.36
CA ASN A 538 -10.68 -5.11 66.08
C ASN A 538 -10.13 -4.46 67.35
N ASP A 539 -11.00 -4.21 68.34
CA ASP A 539 -10.62 -3.56 69.59
C ASP A 539 -9.69 -4.46 70.44
N THR A 540 -9.83 -5.80 70.32
CA THR A 540 -9.02 -6.77 71.08
C THR A 540 -7.70 -7.11 70.40
N TYR A 541 -7.71 -7.31 69.07
CA TYR A 541 -6.56 -7.87 68.33
C TYR A 541 -5.95 -6.90 67.31
N GLY A 542 -6.52 -5.71 67.14
CA GLY A 542 -6.07 -4.71 66.19
C GLY A 542 -6.62 -4.90 64.77
N HIS A 543 -6.61 -3.80 64.00
CA HIS A 543 -7.17 -3.75 62.65
C HIS A 543 -6.50 -4.73 61.67
N GLU A 544 -5.18 -4.95 61.75
CA GLU A 544 -4.50 -5.94 60.89
C GLU A 544 -5.05 -7.37 61.08
N MET A 545 -5.40 -7.73 62.32
CA MET A 545 -5.97 -9.03 62.62
C MET A 545 -7.40 -9.12 62.08
N GLY A 546 -8.19 -8.06 62.27
CA GLY A 546 -9.53 -7.96 61.68
C GLY A 546 -9.51 -8.07 60.15
N ASP A 547 -8.58 -7.39 59.49
CA ASP A 547 -8.40 -7.44 58.04
C ASP A 547 -8.12 -8.87 57.54
N ALA A 548 -7.24 -9.60 58.23
CA ALA A 548 -6.95 -11.00 57.93
C ALA A 548 -8.16 -11.92 58.16
N VAL A 549 -8.98 -11.64 59.19
CA VAL A 549 -10.25 -12.34 59.45
C VAL A 549 -11.25 -12.07 58.32
N LEU A 550 -11.41 -10.82 57.87
CA LEU A 550 -12.29 -10.46 56.75
C LEU A 550 -11.86 -11.12 55.45
N ALA A 551 -10.55 -11.17 55.16
CA ALA A 551 -10.02 -11.86 53.99
C ALA A 551 -10.27 -13.39 54.05
N ALA A 552 -10.17 -13.99 55.25
CA ALA A 552 -10.49 -15.41 55.44
C ALA A 552 -11.99 -15.70 55.24
N ILE A 553 -12.85 -14.82 55.74
CA ILE A 553 -14.30 -14.91 55.55
C ILE A 553 -14.67 -14.78 54.08
N GLY A 554 -14.06 -13.84 53.36
CA GLY A 554 -14.28 -13.69 51.92
C GLY A 554 -13.94 -14.98 51.14
N ARG A 555 -12.84 -15.66 51.48
CA ARG A 555 -12.48 -16.96 50.91
C ARG A 555 -13.52 -18.04 51.23
N ARG A 556 -14.00 -18.11 52.47
CA ARG A 556 -15.01 -19.10 52.87
C ARG A 556 -16.34 -18.89 52.16
N LEU A 557 -16.82 -17.65 52.09
CA LEU A 557 -18.04 -17.31 51.37
C LEU A 557 -17.94 -17.63 49.88
N SER A 558 -16.78 -17.38 49.27
CA SER A 558 -16.51 -17.79 47.89
C SER A 558 -16.57 -19.31 47.71
N GLY A 559 -16.13 -20.10 48.70
CA GLY A 559 -16.25 -21.56 48.68
C GLY A 559 -17.67 -22.10 48.89
N VAL A 560 -18.56 -21.30 49.49
CA VAL A 560 -19.99 -21.64 49.67
C VAL A 560 -20.81 -21.32 48.41
N ALA A 561 -20.38 -20.31 47.64
CA ALA A 561 -21.04 -19.86 46.42
C ALA A 561 -20.92 -20.87 45.27
N ARG A 562 -21.97 -20.98 44.45
CA ARG A 562 -21.92 -21.73 43.19
C ARG A 562 -21.31 -20.88 42.09
N GLY A 563 -20.93 -21.49 40.96
CA GLY A 563 -20.40 -20.77 39.81
C GLY A 563 -21.35 -19.73 39.19
N SER A 564 -22.66 -19.81 39.48
CA SER A 564 -23.67 -18.83 39.07
C SER A 564 -23.93 -17.72 40.10
N ASP A 565 -23.42 -17.87 41.32
CA ASP A 565 -23.66 -16.95 42.42
C ASP A 565 -22.54 -15.91 42.48
N ALA A 566 -22.85 -14.71 43.00
CA ALA A 566 -21.86 -13.69 43.24
C ALA A 566 -21.71 -13.41 44.74
N VAL A 567 -20.47 -13.22 45.19
CA VAL A 567 -20.15 -12.82 46.57
C VAL A 567 -19.53 -11.44 46.56
N VAL A 568 -20.12 -10.55 47.32
CA VAL A 568 -19.80 -9.13 47.37
C VAL A 568 -19.47 -8.73 48.80
N ARG A 569 -18.48 -7.84 48.98
CA ARG A 569 -18.32 -7.08 50.22
C ARG A 569 -18.77 -5.64 49.99
N LEU A 570 -19.70 -5.18 50.83
CA LEU A 570 -20.25 -3.82 50.73
C LEU A 570 -19.35 -2.77 51.40
N GLY A 571 -18.65 -3.18 52.45
CA GLY A 571 -17.78 -2.35 53.28
C GLY A 571 -17.80 -2.87 54.72
N GLY A 572 -16.78 -2.52 55.52
CA GLY A 572 -16.72 -2.98 56.93
C GLY A 572 -16.79 -4.50 57.05
N ASP A 573 -17.76 -4.98 57.80
CA ASP A 573 -18.09 -6.37 58.10
C ASP A 573 -19.33 -6.90 57.34
N GLU A 574 -19.82 -6.16 56.35
CA GLU A 574 -21.02 -6.50 55.57
C GLU A 574 -20.67 -7.23 54.26
N PHE A 575 -21.33 -8.38 54.04
CA PHE A 575 -21.21 -9.20 52.84
C PHE A 575 -22.59 -9.47 52.23
N VAL A 576 -22.64 -9.60 50.91
CA VAL A 576 -23.86 -9.94 50.18
C VAL A 576 -23.58 -11.11 49.25
N MET A 577 -24.48 -12.08 49.22
CA MET A 577 -24.50 -13.14 48.23
C MET A 577 -25.71 -12.99 47.31
N VAL A 578 -25.48 -12.93 46.01
CA VAL A 578 -26.52 -12.94 44.98
C VAL A 578 -26.62 -14.34 44.40
N CYS A 579 -27.75 -15.00 44.62
CA CYS A 579 -27.96 -16.42 44.31
C CYS A 579 -28.93 -16.55 43.12
N VAL A 580 -28.41 -16.93 41.96
CA VAL A 580 -29.20 -17.00 40.72
C VAL A 580 -29.88 -18.36 40.59
N GLY A 581 -31.18 -18.37 40.34
CA GLY A 581 -32.02 -19.56 40.29
C GLY A 581 -32.47 -20.08 41.66
N ALA A 582 -32.28 -19.30 42.73
CA ALA A 582 -32.61 -19.70 44.08
C ALA A 582 -33.94 -19.08 44.56
N GLY A 583 -34.89 -19.93 44.93
CA GLY A 583 -36.09 -19.52 45.66
C GLY A 583 -35.85 -19.39 47.17
N ALA A 584 -36.87 -18.99 47.93
CA ALA A 584 -36.74 -18.72 49.38
C ALA A 584 -36.13 -19.89 50.18
N ALA A 585 -36.57 -21.13 49.96
CA ALA A 585 -36.05 -22.29 50.69
C ALA A 585 -34.56 -22.55 50.40
N GLU A 586 -34.14 -22.31 49.17
CA GLU A 586 -32.76 -22.50 48.74
C GLU A 586 -31.85 -21.37 49.23
N ALA A 587 -32.36 -20.13 49.21
CA ALA A 587 -31.71 -18.98 49.82
C ALA A 587 -31.46 -19.20 51.32
N ALA A 588 -32.43 -19.78 52.05
CA ALA A 588 -32.27 -20.12 53.48
C ALA A 588 -31.17 -21.16 53.69
N ALA A 589 -31.10 -22.17 52.83
CA ALA A 589 -30.05 -23.19 52.89
C ALA A 589 -28.67 -22.60 52.56
N ILE A 590 -28.56 -21.69 51.60
CA ILE A 590 -27.32 -20.99 51.25
C ILE A 590 -26.87 -20.09 52.42
N ALA A 591 -27.78 -19.27 52.96
CA ALA A 591 -27.52 -18.40 54.11
C ALA A 591 -27.07 -19.19 55.34
N GLY A 592 -27.69 -20.34 55.61
CA GLY A 592 -27.30 -21.23 56.70
C GLY A 592 -25.90 -21.82 56.51
N ARG A 593 -25.55 -22.25 55.28
CA ARG A 593 -24.19 -22.73 54.97
C ARG A 593 -23.15 -21.61 55.09
N ALA A 594 -23.49 -20.41 54.62
CA ALA A 594 -22.62 -19.23 54.72
C ALA A 594 -22.34 -18.87 56.18
N ALA A 595 -23.38 -18.79 57.02
CA ALA A 595 -23.22 -18.52 58.45
C ALA A 595 -22.43 -19.62 59.18
N ALA A 596 -22.65 -20.90 58.83
CA ALA A 596 -21.89 -22.01 59.38
C ALA A 596 -20.40 -21.96 58.99
N ALA A 597 -20.10 -21.66 57.74
CA ALA A 597 -18.73 -21.50 57.25
C ALA A 597 -18.03 -20.32 57.96
N ILE A 598 -18.73 -19.20 58.18
CA ILE A 598 -18.17 -18.06 58.94
C ILE A 598 -17.81 -18.47 60.37
N ARG A 599 -18.66 -19.28 61.03
CA ARG A 599 -18.48 -19.70 62.44
C ARG A 599 -17.26 -20.60 62.68
N GLU A 600 -16.77 -21.29 61.65
CA GLU A 600 -15.58 -22.13 61.79
C GLU A 600 -14.40 -21.30 62.33
N PRO A 601 -13.59 -21.82 63.28
CA PRO A 601 -12.48 -21.03 63.81
C PRO A 601 -11.47 -20.63 62.72
N ILE A 602 -11.06 -19.36 62.70
CA ILE A 602 -10.08 -18.81 61.76
C ILE A 602 -8.76 -18.68 62.50
N VAL A 603 -7.73 -19.40 62.05
CA VAL A 603 -6.38 -19.30 62.60
C VAL A 603 -5.62 -18.23 61.83
N VAL A 604 -5.29 -17.12 62.50
CA VAL A 604 -4.48 -16.03 61.95
C VAL A 604 -3.29 -15.80 62.86
N ARG A 605 -2.08 -15.91 62.30
CA ARG A 605 -0.80 -15.72 63.04
C ARG A 605 -0.72 -16.56 64.33
N GLY A 606 -1.33 -17.75 64.36
CA GLY A 606 -1.32 -18.67 65.50
C GLY A 606 -2.42 -18.45 66.55
N THR A 607 -3.27 -17.42 66.38
CA THR A 607 -4.43 -17.16 67.23
C THR A 607 -5.70 -17.67 66.55
N GLU A 608 -6.53 -18.39 67.30
CA GLU A 608 -7.81 -18.90 66.83
C GLU A 608 -8.94 -17.90 67.17
N ILE A 609 -9.61 -17.39 66.14
CA ILE A 609 -10.68 -16.39 66.25
C ILE A 609 -11.95 -16.98 65.65
N SER A 610 -13.03 -17.00 66.44
CA SER A 610 -14.37 -17.37 65.96
C SER A 610 -15.27 -16.15 65.95
N VAL A 611 -15.93 -15.92 64.82
CA VAL A 611 -16.94 -14.87 64.66
C VAL A 611 -18.26 -15.50 64.25
N ASN A 612 -19.38 -14.90 64.67
CA ASN A 612 -20.69 -15.28 64.18
C ASN A 612 -21.13 -14.30 63.10
N ALA A 613 -22.12 -14.68 62.30
CA ALA A 613 -22.79 -13.79 61.38
C ALA A 613 -24.29 -13.90 61.54
N SER A 614 -24.95 -12.76 61.44
CA SER A 614 -26.39 -12.67 61.25
C SER A 614 -26.67 -12.55 59.77
N ALA A 615 -27.63 -13.33 59.28
CA ALA A 615 -27.98 -13.38 57.86
C ALA A 615 -29.46 -13.01 57.64
N GLY A 616 -29.71 -12.12 56.69
CA GLY A 616 -31.02 -11.80 56.18
C GLY A 616 -31.14 -12.28 54.74
N MET A 617 -32.31 -12.78 54.34
CA MET A 617 -32.51 -13.25 52.97
C MET A 617 -33.85 -12.79 52.40
N VAL A 618 -33.84 -12.46 51.11
CA VAL A 618 -35.04 -12.22 50.32
C VAL A 618 -34.93 -13.00 49.01
N ALA A 619 -36.05 -13.53 48.53
CA ALA A 619 -36.14 -14.14 47.21
C ALA A 619 -37.28 -13.48 46.42
N THR A 620 -37.05 -13.25 45.13
CA THR A 620 -38.03 -12.72 44.18
C THR A 620 -38.07 -13.58 42.92
N GLU A 621 -39.26 -13.74 42.35
CA GLU A 621 -39.46 -14.45 41.09
C GLU A 621 -39.60 -13.49 39.90
N ARG A 622 -40.23 -12.31 40.09
CA ARG A 622 -40.33 -11.21 39.13
C ARG A 622 -40.61 -9.88 39.83
N GLY A 623 -39.90 -8.81 39.44
CA GLY A 623 -40.14 -7.45 39.91
C GLY A 623 -39.39 -7.06 41.20
N GLY A 624 -39.31 -5.74 41.41
CA GLY A 624 -38.52 -5.08 42.45
C GLY A 624 -37.32 -4.32 41.88
N SER A 625 -36.85 -3.31 42.59
CA SER A 625 -35.57 -2.64 42.30
C SER A 625 -34.42 -3.26 43.11
N PRO A 626 -33.16 -3.14 42.66
CA PRO A 626 -32.00 -3.58 43.45
C PRO A 626 -32.02 -3.06 44.89
N GLY A 627 -32.38 -1.78 45.08
CA GLY A 627 -32.49 -1.15 46.39
C GLY A 627 -33.54 -1.82 47.30
N GLU A 628 -34.73 -2.10 46.78
CA GLU A 628 -35.80 -2.75 47.57
C GLU A 628 -35.42 -4.15 48.05
N LEU A 629 -34.69 -4.93 47.24
CA LEU A 629 -34.22 -6.26 47.64
C LEU A 629 -33.12 -6.18 48.68
N LEU A 630 -32.17 -5.25 48.51
CA LEU A 630 -31.11 -5.06 49.49
C LEU A 630 -31.67 -4.57 50.83
N ASP A 631 -32.58 -3.59 50.82
CA ASP A 631 -33.24 -3.08 52.02
C ASP A 631 -34.07 -4.15 52.73
N ALA A 632 -34.78 -5.01 51.97
CA ALA A 632 -35.54 -6.12 52.54
C ALA A 632 -34.64 -7.18 53.18
N ALA A 633 -33.53 -7.53 52.53
CA ALA A 633 -32.55 -8.47 53.06
C ALA A 633 -31.83 -7.90 54.30
N ASP A 634 -31.45 -6.62 54.28
CA ASP A 634 -30.86 -5.92 55.42
C ASP A 634 -31.83 -5.86 56.61
N ALA A 635 -33.10 -5.50 56.37
CA ALA A 635 -34.12 -5.50 57.40
C ALA A 635 -34.35 -6.90 58.02
N ALA A 636 -34.23 -7.97 57.21
CA ALA A 636 -34.26 -9.35 57.70
C ALA A 636 -33.01 -9.68 58.53
N MET A 637 -31.82 -9.29 58.09
CA MET A 637 -30.57 -9.50 58.81
C MET A 637 -30.63 -8.81 60.19
N TYR A 638 -31.17 -7.60 60.23
CA TYR A 638 -31.32 -6.85 61.47
C TYR A 638 -32.33 -7.48 62.44
N ARG A 639 -33.39 -8.15 61.94
CA ARG A 639 -34.26 -9.01 62.78
C ARG A 639 -33.46 -10.18 63.37
N ALA A 640 -32.64 -10.85 62.56
CA ALA A 640 -31.77 -11.93 63.03
C ALA A 640 -30.81 -11.46 64.14
N LYS A 641 -30.23 -10.26 64.02
CA LYS A 641 -29.40 -9.64 65.07
C LYS A 641 -30.19 -9.42 66.35
N ARG A 642 -31.37 -8.78 66.27
CA ARG A 642 -32.22 -8.47 67.43
C ARG A 642 -32.68 -9.70 68.20
N ASP A 643 -32.91 -10.80 67.50
CA ASP A 643 -33.38 -12.04 68.12
C ASP A 643 -32.27 -12.84 68.83
N GLY A 644 -31.05 -12.30 68.89
CA GLY A 644 -29.91 -12.84 69.63
C GLY A 644 -28.73 -13.28 68.77
N GLY A 645 -28.62 -12.77 67.53
CA GLY A 645 -27.49 -12.99 66.64
C GLY A 645 -27.34 -14.42 66.12
N GLY A 646 -26.34 -14.63 65.23
CA GLY A 646 -25.85 -15.94 64.80
C GLY A 646 -26.87 -16.82 64.06
N ARG A 647 -27.86 -16.23 63.39
CA ARG A 647 -28.98 -16.93 62.76
C ARG A 647 -29.39 -16.33 61.41
N VAL A 648 -30.25 -17.04 60.70
CA VAL A 648 -30.84 -16.62 59.42
C VAL A 648 -32.27 -16.15 59.64
N SER A 649 -32.66 -15.01 59.08
CA SER A 649 -34.05 -14.54 58.99
C SER A 649 -34.42 -14.29 57.54
N ALA A 650 -35.68 -14.56 57.19
CA ALA A 650 -36.32 -14.06 55.99
C ALA A 650 -37.07 -12.75 56.29
#